data_AF-A0A4P9A2W6-F1
#
_entry.id   AF-A0A4P9A2W6-F1
#
_cell.length_a   1.000
_cell.length_b   1.000
_cell.length_c   1.000
_cell.angle_alpha   90.00
_cell.angle_beta   90.00
_cell.angle_gamma   90.00
#
_symmetry.space_group_name_H-M   'P 1'
#
loop_
_entity.id
_entity.type
_entity.pdbx_description
1 polymer ?
#
loop_
_entity_poly.entity_id
_entity_poly.type
_entity_poly.pdbx_seq_one_letter_code
_entity_poly.pdbx_strand_id
1 'polypeptide(L)'
;MNTYSSDSPINSKKYDSLGRLSFAEKIVSILNSLDKEKSFIIGLYASWGSGKTSTINLIEQRINDSTRKHKPVLVKLNAWELNGNGDAIFHEILKNIYEKVTDKAFGGFREKTSKFFGKLSRAKLPIDSTIEIDLNSGGRKETSIYLGRITASMDYVSRILQSSYFINKIKIKTQEKIKKSGKKVIVVIDDIDRLESQSIADLMHIIAQIANYAGIVYILPFDNRYVASAIEQFLPQGASGQEYLEKIIQIPLELPKASRSSLNRMLAATIESICKQHSIVLEENEIERFRLILEYHNLGAYIQSPRDINQLNNSLLFRLPLCHGEMNMVDVIVLEIIRLFDDGLYKRIKDNGDMLIEKNSSKYGINDDASRKKDLQNTFGGDDRWLEIVQELFPFVAYTLKGYGNINEDDLRYHQRIASDYYFEKFFASLDEIEDISDVAVMNLLTNSADEASIRKNLHIINENNIATALWIISKRHSVIENKLAFCTCLLDLIEGMPTARSSSLTLTALERVLFTIDGILAGEGEHEKITGYISLINHLFDQDRIDTFSRTIDHVIHYSTNKGNHSIELKKDQIQQYKTTALQYIRCFAKNDKLPLLSQNGSSIRLYTRWAEFSTREETSQHLEKKIQSADDVIGFILQFVGTWHTIGRSDYTYRDLTPDIMRSIDTVINIDTLHQIIISDPRYGTLGNIQEVDLVLFERPTTDSIRAIAKVGNEKSPELKEAIIKQFSYFFNKRQEAKE
;
A
#
# COMPACT_ATOMS: atom_id res chain seq x y z
N MET A 1 -13.08 -4.86 21.05
CA MET A 1 -13.38 -3.70 20.19
C MET A 1 -12.77 -2.48 20.87
N ASN A 2 -11.61 -2.01 20.42
CA ASN A 2 -11.24 -0.62 20.71
C ASN A 2 -11.95 0.23 19.67
N THR A 3 -12.99 0.91 20.16
CA THR A 3 -13.83 1.90 19.50
C THR A 3 -12.97 2.98 18.85
N TYR A 4 -13.41 3.47 17.68
CA TYR A 4 -13.10 4.81 17.15
C TYR A 4 -12.54 5.75 18.22
N SER A 5 -11.32 6.26 18.03
CA SER A 5 -10.73 7.18 19.00
C SER A 5 -11.45 8.51 18.88
N SER A 6 -12.50 8.68 19.69
CA SER A 6 -13.04 10.01 19.94
C SER A 6 -11.91 10.87 20.51
N ASP A 7 -11.79 12.12 20.07
CA ASP A 7 -10.81 13.10 20.60
C ASP A 7 -11.20 13.57 22.02
N SER A 8 -11.69 12.63 22.84
CA SER A 8 -12.18 12.83 24.19
C SER A 8 -11.02 12.93 25.17
N PRO A 9 -11.08 13.87 26.12
CA PRO A 9 -10.05 14.00 27.14
C PRO A 9 -10.07 12.81 28.10
N ILE A 10 -8.90 12.40 28.60
CA ILE A 10 -8.82 11.32 29.58
C ILE A 10 -9.38 11.78 30.93
N ASN A 11 -10.02 10.85 31.66
CA ASN A 11 -10.62 11.13 32.97
C ASN A 11 -9.89 10.44 34.14
N SER A 12 -8.82 9.67 33.85
CA SER A 12 -8.13 8.88 34.87
C SER A 12 -6.65 8.70 34.56
N LYS A 13 -5.82 8.70 35.61
CA LYS A 13 -4.38 8.39 35.57
C LYS A 13 -4.01 7.08 34.85
N LYS A 14 -4.93 6.11 34.75
CA LYS A 14 -4.72 4.83 34.05
C LYS A 14 -4.41 5.03 32.56
N TYR A 15 -4.90 6.13 31.97
CA TYR A 15 -4.80 6.42 30.55
C TYR A 15 -3.78 7.53 30.25
N ASP A 16 -2.92 7.89 31.20
CA ASP A 16 -1.94 8.98 31.05
C ASP A 16 -0.65 8.52 30.34
N SER A 17 -0.71 8.40 29.01
CA SER A 17 0.44 8.04 28.17
C SER A 17 1.52 9.13 28.08
N LEU A 18 1.18 10.38 28.41
CA LEU A 18 2.06 11.53 28.32
C LEU A 18 2.74 11.92 29.64
N GLY A 19 2.46 11.22 30.74
CA GLY A 19 3.02 11.52 32.06
C GLY A 19 2.55 12.86 32.65
N ARG A 20 1.35 13.33 32.25
CA ARG A 20 0.72 14.57 32.73
C ARG A 20 0.40 14.56 34.22
N LEU A 21 0.29 13.39 34.82
CA LEU A 21 0.00 13.22 36.24
C LEU A 21 1.02 13.94 37.13
N SER A 22 2.31 13.84 36.79
CA SER A 22 3.39 14.51 37.53
C SER A 22 3.26 16.03 37.51
N PHE A 23 2.80 16.60 36.39
CA PHE A 23 2.52 18.03 36.27
C PHE A 23 1.26 18.40 37.07
N ALA A 24 0.18 17.62 36.95
CA ALA A 24 -1.05 17.83 37.70
C ALA A 24 -0.80 17.82 39.23
N GLU A 25 0.05 16.93 39.73
CA GLU A 25 0.47 16.89 41.14
C GLU A 25 1.17 18.18 41.59
N LYS A 26 2.09 18.69 40.76
CA LYS A 26 2.78 19.98 41.04
C LYS A 26 1.79 21.14 41.07
N ILE A 27 0.84 21.19 40.13
CA ILE A 27 -0.23 22.21 40.13
C ILE A 27 -1.05 22.13 41.41
N VAL A 28 -1.49 20.93 41.81
CA VAL A 28 -2.24 20.76 43.05
C VAL A 28 -1.43 21.18 44.28
N SER A 29 -0.12 20.93 44.30
CA SER A 29 0.78 21.42 45.36
C SER A 29 0.82 22.95 45.42
N ILE A 30 0.95 23.63 44.27
CA ILE A 30 0.91 25.09 44.17
C ILE A 30 -0.44 25.63 44.65
N LEU A 31 -1.55 25.08 44.16
CA LEU A 31 -2.91 25.49 44.57
C LEU A 31 -3.11 25.41 46.09
N ASN A 32 -2.47 24.42 46.71
CA ASN A 32 -2.49 24.19 48.15
C ASN A 32 -1.58 25.14 48.96
N SER A 33 -0.50 25.67 48.38
CA SER A 33 0.42 26.59 49.05
C SER A 33 0.01 28.06 48.93
N LEU A 34 -0.78 28.39 47.90
CA LEU A 34 -1.32 29.74 47.71
C LEU A 34 -2.19 30.18 48.91
N ASP A 35 -2.02 31.43 49.33
CA ASP A 35 -2.79 32.08 50.41
C ASP A 35 -4.31 31.88 50.22
N LYS A 36 -5.02 31.57 51.32
CA LYS A 36 -6.46 31.30 51.33
C LYS A 36 -7.30 32.57 51.26
N GLU A 37 -6.76 33.71 51.66
CA GLU A 37 -7.48 35.00 51.62
C GLU A 37 -7.25 35.76 50.31
N LYS A 38 -6.26 35.36 49.51
CA LYS A 38 -5.97 35.97 48.20
C LYS A 38 -6.67 35.22 47.06
N SER A 39 -6.83 35.92 45.95
CA SER A 39 -7.32 35.36 44.70
C SER A 39 -6.23 35.41 43.64
N PHE A 40 -6.22 34.40 42.77
CA PHE A 40 -5.21 34.25 41.73
C PHE A 40 -5.87 33.85 40.42
N ILE A 41 -5.36 34.37 39.30
CA ILE A 41 -5.71 33.90 37.96
C ILE A 41 -4.49 33.19 37.39
N ILE A 42 -4.66 31.90 37.14
CA ILE A 42 -3.65 31.02 36.57
C ILE A 42 -4.02 30.78 35.11
N GLY A 43 -3.12 31.15 34.19
CA GLY A 43 -3.23 30.75 32.79
C GLY A 43 -2.53 29.41 32.60
N LEU A 44 -3.19 28.44 31.98
CA LEU A 44 -2.57 27.17 31.58
C LEU A 44 -2.44 27.13 30.06
N TYR A 45 -1.31 27.63 29.57
CA TYR A 45 -1.09 27.84 28.15
C TYR A 45 -0.65 26.54 27.47
N ALA A 46 -1.36 26.17 26.41
CA ALA A 46 -0.94 25.10 25.50
C ALA A 46 -1.59 25.25 24.14
N SER A 47 -0.89 24.83 23.09
CA SER A 47 -1.48 24.76 21.75
C SER A 47 -2.67 23.81 21.71
N TRP A 48 -3.50 23.95 20.70
CA TRP A 48 -4.57 23.00 20.44
C TRP A 48 -4.01 21.56 20.28
N GLY A 49 -4.76 20.56 20.73
CA GLY A 49 -4.35 19.14 20.71
C GLY A 49 -3.37 18.70 21.79
N SER A 50 -2.82 19.62 22.61
CA SER A 50 -1.78 19.29 23.62
C SER A 50 -2.25 18.53 24.87
N GLY A 51 -3.56 18.31 25.02
CA GLY A 51 -4.16 17.62 26.18
C GLY A 51 -4.48 18.54 27.36
N LYS A 52 -4.93 19.78 27.10
CA LYS A 52 -5.35 20.76 28.14
C LYS A 52 -6.44 20.19 29.05
N THR A 53 -7.59 19.83 28.48
CA THR A 53 -8.73 19.26 29.24
C THR A 53 -8.37 17.94 29.93
N SER A 54 -7.58 17.09 29.29
CA SER A 54 -7.01 15.87 29.91
C SER A 54 -6.21 16.20 31.18
N THR A 55 -5.39 17.24 31.14
CA THR A 55 -4.60 17.68 32.31
C THR A 55 -5.50 18.26 33.39
N ILE A 56 -6.53 19.05 33.03
CA ILE A 56 -7.55 19.54 33.97
C ILE A 56 -8.26 18.39 34.67
N ASN A 57 -8.64 17.34 33.94
CA ASN A 57 -9.29 16.16 34.51
C ASN A 57 -8.39 15.43 35.51
N LEU A 58 -7.08 15.35 35.24
CA LEU A 58 -6.11 14.79 36.20
C LEU A 58 -5.94 15.67 37.44
N ILE A 59 -5.94 17.01 37.28
CA ILE A 59 -5.94 17.95 38.42
C ILE A 59 -7.21 17.76 39.26
N GLU A 60 -8.37 17.65 38.62
CA GLU A 60 -9.65 17.38 39.27
C GLU A 60 -9.61 16.06 40.05
N GLN A 61 -9.14 14.98 39.42
CA GLN A 61 -8.98 13.69 40.08
C GLN A 61 -8.08 13.81 41.32
N ARG A 62 -6.93 14.51 41.21
CA ARG A 62 -5.99 14.69 42.32
C ARG A 62 -6.56 15.55 43.46
N ILE A 63 -7.32 16.60 43.15
CA ILE A 63 -8.06 17.35 44.17
C ILE A 63 -9.07 16.43 44.84
N ASN A 64 -9.77 15.61 44.04
CA ASN A 64 -10.84 14.77 44.52
C ASN A 64 -10.38 13.65 45.46
N ASP A 65 -9.23 13.04 45.16
CA ASP A 65 -8.60 11.98 45.97
C ASP A 65 -7.99 12.50 47.30
N SER A 66 -7.95 13.82 47.52
CA SER A 66 -7.33 14.41 48.72
C SER A 66 -8.16 14.14 49.98
N THR A 67 -7.51 13.61 51.02
CA THR A 67 -8.10 13.33 52.35
C THR A 67 -8.08 14.53 53.32
N ARG A 68 -7.77 15.74 52.83
CA ARG A 68 -7.64 16.93 53.67
C ARG A 68 -8.97 17.40 54.25
N LYS A 69 -8.96 17.81 55.53
CA LYS A 69 -10.13 18.36 56.26
C LYS A 69 -10.80 19.55 55.57
N HIS A 70 -9.99 20.44 54.96
CA HIS A 70 -10.47 21.59 54.17
C HIS A 70 -10.09 21.42 52.70
N LYS A 71 -10.60 20.36 52.07
CA LYS A 71 -10.45 20.09 50.63
C LYS A 71 -10.97 21.29 49.80
N PRO A 72 -10.25 21.71 48.75
CA PRO A 72 -10.73 22.75 47.85
C PRO A 72 -12.06 22.38 47.19
N VAL A 73 -12.91 23.38 46.98
CA VAL A 73 -14.15 23.25 46.19
C VAL A 73 -13.80 23.50 44.72
N LEU A 74 -13.97 22.50 43.86
CA LEU A 74 -13.74 22.62 42.43
C LEU A 74 -15.05 22.96 41.70
N VAL A 75 -15.00 23.98 40.86
CA VAL A 75 -16.05 24.38 39.91
C VAL A 75 -15.43 24.33 38.53
N LYS A 76 -15.85 23.39 37.68
CA LYS A 76 -15.38 23.26 36.31
C LYS A 76 -16.50 23.65 35.36
N LEU A 77 -16.20 24.54 34.42
CA LEU A 77 -17.12 25.02 33.39
C LEU A 77 -16.46 24.88 32.03
N ASN A 78 -17.25 24.51 31.03
CA ASN A 78 -16.86 24.57 29.63
C ASN A 78 -17.43 25.88 29.04
N ALA A 79 -16.55 26.79 28.60
CA ALA A 79 -16.98 28.08 28.09
C ALA A 79 -17.75 27.95 26.77
N TRP A 80 -17.36 26.97 25.94
CA TRP A 80 -17.99 26.69 24.65
C TRP A 80 -19.39 26.08 24.80
N GLU A 81 -19.60 25.15 25.73
CA GLU A 81 -20.95 24.60 26.04
C GLU A 81 -21.94 25.68 26.52
N LEU A 82 -21.43 26.78 27.08
CA LEU A 82 -22.21 27.93 27.52
C LEU A 82 -22.30 29.03 26.44
N ASN A 83 -21.99 28.69 25.18
CA ASN A 83 -21.99 29.57 24.01
C ASN A 83 -21.12 30.83 24.17
N GLY A 84 -20.07 30.77 24.99
CA GLY A 84 -19.22 31.94 25.27
C GLY A 84 -19.95 33.10 25.93
N ASN A 85 -21.18 32.90 26.41
CA ASN A 85 -21.98 33.97 26.98
C ASN A 85 -21.44 34.29 28.38
N GLY A 86 -20.76 35.43 28.48
CA GLY A 86 -20.17 35.92 29.74
C GLY A 86 -21.15 35.95 30.92
N ASP A 87 -22.42 36.29 30.67
CA ASP A 87 -23.48 36.31 31.68
C ASP A 87 -23.77 34.91 32.20
N ALA A 88 -23.88 33.95 31.29
CA ALA A 88 -24.16 32.55 31.61
C ALA A 88 -22.99 31.93 32.38
N ILE A 89 -21.75 32.15 31.92
CA ILE A 89 -20.54 31.69 32.59
C ILE A 89 -20.45 32.28 33.99
N PHE A 90 -20.61 33.60 34.16
CA PHE A 90 -20.56 34.22 35.47
C PHE A 90 -21.66 33.75 36.42
N HIS A 91 -22.90 33.64 35.91
CA HIS A 91 -24.01 33.11 36.68
C HIS A 91 -23.71 31.68 37.16
N GLU A 92 -23.20 30.83 36.28
CA GLU A 92 -22.90 29.43 36.59
C GLU A 92 -21.73 29.30 37.57
N ILE A 93 -20.71 30.18 37.49
CA ILE A 93 -19.65 30.29 38.52
C ILE A 93 -20.29 30.59 39.88
N LEU A 94 -21.08 31.67 39.99
CA LEU A 94 -21.66 32.08 41.26
C LEU A 94 -22.59 31.02 41.86
N LYS A 95 -23.44 30.43 41.02
CA LYS A 95 -24.36 29.37 41.41
C LYS A 95 -23.60 28.17 41.97
N ASN A 96 -22.63 27.64 41.21
CA ASN A 96 -21.85 26.47 41.64
C ASN A 96 -21.03 26.74 42.91
N ILE A 97 -20.46 27.94 43.04
CA ILE A 97 -19.74 28.31 44.25
C ILE A 97 -20.70 28.36 45.44
N TYR A 98 -21.85 29.02 45.31
CA TYR A 98 -22.82 29.13 46.39
C TYR A 98 -23.31 27.76 46.84
N GLU A 99 -23.74 26.92 45.89
CA GLU A 99 -24.28 25.59 46.17
C GLU A 99 -23.23 24.69 46.83
N LYS A 100 -21.99 24.65 46.30
CA LYS A 100 -20.91 23.79 46.84
C LYS A 100 -20.28 24.29 48.14
N VAL A 101 -20.38 25.59 48.44
CA VAL A 101 -19.83 26.18 49.68
C VAL A 101 -20.86 26.18 50.81
N THR A 102 -22.16 26.30 50.48
CA THR A 102 -23.22 26.49 51.49
C THR A 102 -24.20 25.33 51.61
N ASP A 103 -24.15 24.36 50.69
CA ASP A 103 -25.09 23.23 50.58
C ASP A 103 -26.56 23.67 50.45
N LYS A 104 -26.80 24.90 49.94
CA LYS A 104 -28.14 25.48 49.73
C LYS A 104 -28.36 25.80 48.25
N ALA A 105 -29.59 25.63 47.80
CA ALA A 105 -30.01 26.01 46.45
C ALA A 105 -29.83 27.52 46.21
N PHE A 106 -29.31 27.87 45.04
CA PHE A 106 -29.12 29.26 44.65
C PHE A 106 -30.45 29.90 44.20
N GLY A 107 -30.97 30.86 44.98
CA GLY A 107 -32.16 31.62 44.62
C GLY A 107 -31.89 32.60 43.49
N GLY A 108 -32.44 32.32 42.29
CA GLY A 108 -32.06 32.92 41.01
C GLY A 108 -32.05 34.45 40.93
N PHE A 109 -31.06 35.00 40.21
CA PHE A 109 -30.88 36.44 39.98
C PHE A 109 -30.50 36.78 38.53
N ARG A 110 -30.76 35.87 37.59
CA ARG A 110 -30.34 35.91 36.16
C ARG A 110 -30.72 37.21 35.44
N GLU A 111 -31.82 37.86 35.84
CA GLU A 111 -32.28 39.10 35.22
C GLU A 111 -31.39 40.32 35.53
N LYS A 112 -30.68 40.35 36.68
CA LYS A 112 -29.82 41.49 37.05
C LYS A 112 -28.36 41.30 36.61
N THR A 113 -27.91 40.07 36.38
CA THR A 113 -26.61 39.81 35.75
C THR A 113 -26.62 40.28 34.30
N SER A 114 -27.69 39.99 33.54
CA SER A 114 -27.79 40.39 32.13
C SER A 114 -27.77 41.91 31.89
N LYS A 115 -28.44 42.70 32.74
CA LYS A 115 -28.40 44.18 32.65
C LYS A 115 -27.02 44.78 32.93
N PHE A 116 -26.17 44.09 33.69
CA PHE A 116 -24.83 44.54 34.02
C PHE A 116 -23.86 44.28 32.85
N PHE A 117 -23.86 43.07 32.32
CA PHE A 117 -22.96 42.72 31.21
C PHE A 117 -23.29 43.46 29.91
N GLY A 118 -24.56 43.74 29.64
CA GLY A 118 -24.96 44.62 28.53
C GLY A 118 -24.44 46.06 28.65
N LYS A 119 -23.99 46.51 29.82
CA LYS A 119 -23.27 47.79 30.01
C LYS A 119 -21.77 47.63 29.84
N LEU A 120 -21.22 46.46 30.20
CA LEU A 120 -19.80 46.16 30.10
C LEU A 120 -19.36 45.96 28.65
N SER A 121 -20.13 45.21 27.85
CA SER A 121 -19.87 44.99 26.42
C SER A 121 -20.02 46.25 25.56
N ARG A 122 -20.75 47.26 26.05
CA ARG A 122 -20.93 48.56 25.38
C ARG A 122 -19.93 49.63 25.83
N ALA A 123 -19.16 49.38 26.88
CA ALA A 123 -18.16 50.33 27.34
C ALA A 123 -16.94 50.21 26.41
N LYS A 124 -16.72 51.21 25.55
CA LYS A 124 -15.47 51.32 24.78
C LYS A 124 -14.30 51.37 25.77
N LEU A 125 -13.30 50.51 25.55
CA LEU A 125 -12.07 50.47 26.34
C LEU A 125 -11.40 51.85 26.30
N PRO A 126 -11.31 52.57 27.43
CA PRO A 126 -10.55 53.81 27.48
C PRO A 126 -9.10 53.42 27.75
N ILE A 127 -8.27 53.64 26.74
CA ILE A 127 -6.82 53.65 26.89
C ILE A 127 -6.42 55.11 26.74
N ASP A 128 -5.89 55.68 27.81
CA ASP A 128 -5.37 57.04 27.82
C ASP A 128 -4.08 57.05 26.99
N SER A 129 -4.21 57.38 25.71
CA SER A 129 -3.10 57.38 24.77
C SER A 129 -2.48 58.77 24.70
N THR A 130 -1.71 59.15 25.72
CA THR A 130 -0.59 60.12 25.61
C THR A 130 0.07 60.30 26.99
N ILE A 131 1.34 59.93 27.12
CA ILE A 131 2.22 60.53 28.15
C ILE A 131 3.22 61.39 27.39
N GLU A 132 3.07 62.71 27.45
CA GLU A 132 4.14 63.63 27.07
C GLU A 132 5.20 63.58 28.18
N ILE A 133 6.39 63.03 27.87
CA ILE A 133 7.54 63.11 28.78
C ILE A 133 8.39 64.28 28.30
N ASP A 134 8.42 65.36 29.08
CA ASP A 134 9.32 66.49 28.86
C ASP A 134 10.74 66.11 29.32
N LEU A 135 11.53 65.58 28.39
CA LEU A 135 12.89 65.07 28.67
C LEU A 135 13.96 66.17 28.74
N ASN A 136 13.63 67.41 28.40
CA ASN A 136 14.57 68.51 28.40
C ASN A 136 13.92 69.71 29.07
N SER A 137 14.33 70.05 30.29
CA SER A 137 13.93 71.27 31.02
C SER A 137 14.17 72.53 30.19
N GLY A 138 13.27 72.85 29.26
CA GLY A 138 13.56 73.76 28.15
C GLY A 138 12.47 73.86 27.08
N GLY A 139 11.19 73.94 27.47
CA GLY A 139 10.17 74.75 26.80
C GLY A 139 9.86 74.54 25.30
N ARG A 140 10.33 73.49 24.63
CA ARG A 140 9.95 73.17 23.24
C ARG A 140 9.24 71.83 23.15
N LYS A 141 7.92 71.90 22.99
CA LYS A 141 7.05 70.79 22.61
C LYS A 141 7.37 70.38 21.17
N GLU A 142 8.08 69.26 20.98
CA GLU A 142 8.02 68.48 19.74
C GLU A 142 8.85 67.19 19.89
N THR A 143 8.24 66.14 20.44
CA THR A 143 8.42 64.72 20.06
C THR A 143 7.54 63.84 20.95
N SER A 144 6.38 63.42 20.43
CA SER A 144 5.52 62.42 21.07
C SER A 144 6.04 61.02 20.76
N ILE A 145 6.65 60.34 21.73
CA ILE A 145 7.05 58.93 21.60
C ILE A 145 5.89 58.05 22.07
N TYR A 146 5.37 57.21 21.17
CA TYR A 146 4.35 56.20 21.46
C TYR A 146 4.97 55.01 22.19
N LEU A 147 5.18 55.13 23.49
CA LEU A 147 5.39 53.96 24.35
C LEU A 147 4.02 53.44 24.79
N GLY A 148 3.50 52.45 24.07
CA GLY A 148 2.28 51.73 24.42
C GLY A 148 2.47 50.93 25.70
N ARG A 149 2.55 51.59 26.86
CA ARG A 149 2.37 50.92 28.15
C ARG A 149 0.94 51.20 28.58
N ILE A 150 0.08 50.20 28.43
CA ILE A 150 -1.23 50.22 29.08
C ILE A 150 -0.94 50.36 30.59
N THR A 151 -1.16 51.50 31.22
CA THR A 151 -0.99 51.66 32.69
C THR A 151 -2.29 52.02 33.38
N ALA A 152 -3.30 52.55 32.65
CA ALA A 152 -4.50 53.13 33.25
C ALA A 152 -5.82 52.34 33.04
N SER A 153 -5.84 51.24 32.28
CA SER A 153 -7.10 50.54 31.94
C SER A 153 -7.76 49.86 33.15
N MET A 154 -7.01 49.41 34.16
CA MET A 154 -7.59 48.76 35.35
C MET A 154 -8.27 49.75 36.30
N ASP A 155 -7.75 50.98 36.45
CA ASP A 155 -8.33 51.98 37.37
C ASP A 155 -9.68 52.50 36.87
N TYR A 156 -9.82 52.73 35.56
CA TYR A 156 -11.09 53.19 34.98
C TYR A 156 -12.19 52.12 35.05
N VAL A 157 -11.85 50.85 34.78
CA VAL A 157 -12.83 49.78 34.86
C VAL A 157 -13.17 49.44 36.33
N SER A 158 -12.23 49.62 37.27
CA SER A 158 -12.53 49.57 38.71
C SER A 158 -13.60 50.61 39.11
N ARG A 159 -13.60 51.81 38.50
CA ARG A 159 -14.62 52.85 38.72
C ARG A 159 -15.99 52.48 38.12
N ILE A 160 -16.01 51.79 36.98
CA ILE A 160 -17.26 51.23 36.42
C ILE A 160 -17.83 50.16 37.36
N LEU A 161 -17.00 49.29 37.95
CA LEU A 161 -17.46 48.29 38.93
C LEU A 161 -17.97 48.91 40.24
N GLN A 162 -17.30 49.95 40.76
CA GLN A 162 -17.76 50.70 41.94
C GLN A 162 -19.17 51.27 41.74
N SER A 163 -19.57 51.55 40.49
CA SER A 163 -20.92 52.03 40.17
C SER A 163 -22.03 50.95 40.19
N SER A 164 -21.69 49.65 40.33
CA SER A 164 -22.66 48.55 40.37
C SER A 164 -22.82 47.95 41.78
N TYR A 165 -23.64 48.59 42.62
CA TYR A 165 -24.00 48.15 43.97
C TYR A 165 -24.32 46.64 44.08
N PHE A 166 -24.87 46.06 43.01
CA PHE A 166 -25.27 44.66 42.93
C PHE A 166 -24.10 43.64 42.92
N ILE A 167 -23.08 43.85 42.07
CA ILE A 167 -21.94 42.93 41.97
C ILE A 167 -21.12 42.96 43.25
N ASN A 168 -20.93 44.15 43.85
CA ASN A 168 -20.23 44.27 45.11
C ASN A 168 -20.98 43.56 46.25
N LYS A 169 -22.32 43.60 46.27
CA LYS A 169 -23.14 42.88 47.24
C LYS A 169 -23.06 41.36 47.10
N ILE A 170 -23.06 40.85 45.86
CA ILE A 170 -22.83 39.41 45.61
C ILE A 170 -21.41 39.03 46.03
N LYS A 171 -20.42 39.80 45.60
CA LYS A 171 -19.01 39.60 45.94
C LYS A 171 -18.81 39.46 47.45
N ILE A 172 -19.28 40.44 48.22
CA ILE A 172 -19.14 40.44 49.69
C ILE A 172 -19.81 39.19 50.29
N LYS A 173 -21.04 38.87 49.88
CA LYS A 173 -21.74 37.67 50.36
C LYS A 173 -21.00 36.37 50.02
N THR A 174 -20.51 36.24 48.80
CA THR A 174 -19.76 35.07 48.34
C THR A 174 -18.44 34.94 49.12
N GLN A 175 -17.71 36.04 49.30
CA GLN A 175 -16.48 36.09 50.07
C GLN A 175 -16.69 35.75 51.55
N GLU A 176 -17.72 36.28 52.20
CA GLU A 176 -18.05 35.94 53.58
C GLU A 176 -18.33 34.45 53.75
N LYS A 177 -19.04 33.84 52.80
CA LYS A 177 -19.34 32.41 52.82
C LYS A 177 -18.10 31.56 52.60
N ILE A 178 -17.25 31.91 51.63
CA ILE A 178 -15.98 31.23 51.38
C ILE A 178 -15.08 31.34 52.61
N LYS A 179 -14.92 32.54 53.18
CA LYS A 179 -14.11 32.77 54.40
C LYS A 179 -14.61 31.95 55.58
N LYS A 180 -15.93 31.91 55.83
CA LYS A 180 -16.54 31.08 56.89
C LYS A 180 -16.35 29.58 56.68
N SER A 181 -16.29 29.12 55.42
CA SER A 181 -16.08 27.69 55.12
C SER A 181 -14.65 27.22 55.40
N GLY A 182 -13.67 28.14 55.41
CA GLY A 182 -12.24 27.82 55.50
C GLY A 182 -11.69 27.04 54.29
N LYS A 183 -12.52 26.81 53.26
CA LYS A 183 -12.18 26.12 52.02
C LYS A 183 -11.72 27.14 50.97
N LYS A 184 -10.87 26.68 50.06
CA LYS A 184 -10.47 27.42 48.86
C LYS A 184 -11.35 27.01 47.70
N VAL A 185 -11.76 27.95 46.86
CA VAL A 185 -12.55 27.65 45.66
C VAL A 185 -11.62 27.70 44.45
N ILE A 186 -11.67 26.67 43.61
CA ILE A 186 -10.96 26.60 42.34
C ILE A 186 -12.00 26.61 41.23
N VAL A 187 -11.92 27.58 40.34
CA VAL A 187 -12.79 27.72 39.17
C VAL A 187 -11.96 27.43 37.93
N VAL A 188 -12.32 26.40 37.18
CA VAL A 188 -11.73 26.10 35.88
C VAL A 188 -12.72 26.53 34.79
N ILE A 189 -12.24 27.31 33.83
CA ILE A 189 -13.01 27.73 32.65
C ILE A 189 -12.26 27.19 31.42
N ASP A 190 -12.72 26.05 30.91
CA ASP A 190 -12.08 25.31 29.82
C ASP A 190 -12.65 25.68 28.43
N ASP A 191 -11.96 25.28 27.37
CA ASP A 191 -12.33 25.51 25.96
C ASP A 191 -12.57 26.99 25.58
N ILE A 192 -11.85 27.92 26.22
CA ILE A 192 -11.92 29.37 25.88
C ILE A 192 -11.48 29.62 24.44
N ASP A 193 -10.47 28.88 23.96
CA ASP A 193 -9.93 28.96 22.60
C ASP A 193 -10.86 28.38 21.52
N ARG A 194 -12.02 27.82 21.89
CA ARG A 194 -13.09 27.44 20.93
C ARG A 194 -14.15 28.51 20.72
N LEU A 195 -14.08 29.61 21.47
CA LEU A 195 -15.03 30.70 21.36
C LEU A 195 -14.69 31.62 20.19
N GLU A 196 -15.70 32.36 19.72
CA GLU A 196 -15.52 33.46 18.78
C GLU A 196 -14.77 34.62 19.45
N SER A 197 -14.04 35.42 18.66
CA SER A 197 -13.11 36.43 19.17
C SER A 197 -13.79 37.44 20.11
N GLN A 198 -15.02 37.87 19.80
CA GLN A 198 -15.80 38.77 20.66
C GLN A 198 -16.10 38.13 22.03
N SER A 199 -16.55 36.88 22.03
CA SER A 199 -16.85 36.14 23.28
C SER A 199 -15.60 35.91 24.13
N ILE A 200 -14.43 35.70 23.51
CA ILE A 200 -13.15 35.63 24.20
C ILE A 200 -12.85 36.96 24.90
N ALA A 201 -12.94 38.07 24.17
CA ALA A 201 -12.69 39.41 24.72
C ALA A 201 -13.63 39.73 25.88
N ASP A 202 -14.93 39.48 25.70
CA ASP A 202 -15.95 39.68 26.73
C ASP A 202 -15.66 38.81 27.96
N LEU A 203 -15.37 37.52 27.79
CA LEU A 203 -15.07 36.62 28.90
C LEU A 203 -13.82 37.06 29.66
N MET A 204 -12.75 37.44 28.96
CA MET A 204 -11.51 37.89 29.59
C MET A 204 -11.69 39.21 30.33
N HIS A 205 -12.51 40.14 29.80
CA HIS A 205 -12.92 41.35 30.52
C HIS A 205 -13.65 41.00 31.82
N ILE A 206 -14.61 40.08 31.76
CA ILE A 206 -15.39 39.66 32.93
C ILE A 206 -14.49 39.02 33.97
N ILE A 207 -13.61 38.12 33.56
CA ILE A 207 -12.64 37.46 34.45
C ILE A 207 -11.75 38.51 35.13
N ALA A 208 -11.19 39.47 34.39
CA ALA A 208 -10.41 40.56 34.95
C ALA A 208 -11.18 41.35 36.02
N GLN A 209 -12.49 41.52 35.85
CA GLN A 209 -13.36 42.21 36.80
C GLN A 209 -13.68 41.41 38.06
N ILE A 210 -13.91 40.10 37.93
CA ILE A 210 -14.34 39.22 39.04
C ILE A 210 -13.16 38.54 39.74
N ALA A 211 -11.95 38.70 39.21
CA ALA A 211 -10.70 38.13 39.73
C ALA A 211 -10.41 38.48 41.19
N ASN A 212 -10.90 39.61 41.69
CA ASN A 212 -10.60 40.11 43.04
C ASN A 212 -11.50 39.52 44.14
N TYR A 213 -12.08 38.34 43.93
CA TYR A 213 -12.88 37.67 44.95
C TYR A 213 -11.98 36.78 45.81
N ALA A 214 -11.51 37.34 46.94
CA ALA A 214 -10.81 36.64 48.01
C ALA A 214 -11.27 35.17 48.21
N GLY A 215 -10.32 34.23 48.18
CA GLY A 215 -10.56 32.80 48.36
C GLY A 215 -10.93 32.02 47.09
N ILE A 216 -10.93 32.67 45.92
CA ILE A 216 -11.14 32.02 44.61
C ILE A 216 -9.84 32.02 43.79
N VAL A 217 -9.50 30.87 43.20
CA VAL A 217 -8.44 30.73 42.20
C VAL A 217 -9.06 30.32 40.87
N TYR A 218 -8.77 31.06 39.81
CA TYR A 218 -9.18 30.73 38.46
C TYR A 218 -8.06 29.99 37.74
N ILE A 219 -8.39 28.94 37.00
CA ILE A 219 -7.49 28.23 36.09
C ILE A 219 -8.10 28.31 34.69
N LEU A 220 -7.38 28.95 33.78
CA LEU A 220 -7.83 29.24 32.42
C LEU A 220 -6.91 28.51 31.44
N PRO A 221 -7.24 27.26 31.05
CA PRO A 221 -6.56 26.59 29.95
C PRO A 221 -6.95 27.19 28.59
N PHE A 222 -5.97 27.65 27.81
CA PHE A 222 -6.20 28.14 26.45
C PHE A 222 -4.92 28.19 25.62
N ASP A 223 -5.06 28.35 24.30
CA ASP A 223 -3.94 28.72 23.42
C ASP A 223 -3.64 30.22 23.55
N ASN A 224 -2.49 30.54 24.15
CA ASN A 224 -2.10 31.93 24.44
C ASN A 224 -2.04 32.81 23.19
N ARG A 225 -1.55 32.30 22.07
CA ARG A 225 -1.40 33.10 20.85
C ARG A 225 -2.76 33.40 20.23
N TYR A 226 -3.62 32.38 20.15
CA TYR A 226 -4.96 32.53 19.61
C TYR A 226 -5.80 33.50 20.45
N VAL A 227 -5.81 33.32 21.77
CA VAL A 227 -6.57 34.20 22.68
C VAL A 227 -6.01 35.62 22.68
N ALA A 228 -4.68 35.81 22.67
CA ALA A 228 -4.08 37.14 22.55
C ALA A 228 -4.53 37.84 21.26
N SER A 229 -4.42 37.16 20.12
CA SER A 229 -4.84 37.71 18.82
C SER A 229 -6.33 38.01 18.76
N ALA A 230 -7.17 37.15 19.34
CA ALA A 230 -8.61 37.36 19.42
C ALA A 230 -8.98 38.62 20.21
N ILE A 231 -8.30 38.87 21.34
CA ILE A 231 -8.50 40.08 22.15
C ILE A 231 -7.99 41.31 21.41
N GLU A 232 -6.83 41.20 20.75
CA GLU A 232 -6.16 42.29 20.03
C GLU A 232 -7.06 42.95 18.98
N GLN A 233 -7.95 42.18 18.33
CA GLN A 233 -8.94 42.69 17.37
C GLN A 233 -9.91 43.73 17.96
N PHE A 234 -10.13 43.71 19.27
CA PHE A 234 -11.02 44.63 19.99
C PHE A 234 -10.25 45.70 20.77
N LEU A 235 -8.91 45.70 20.65
CA LEU A 235 -8.06 46.76 21.19
C LEU A 235 -7.81 47.84 20.12
N PRO A 236 -7.45 49.08 20.51
CA PRO A 236 -7.03 50.11 19.57
C PRO A 236 -5.83 49.66 18.73
N GLN A 237 -5.70 50.23 17.53
CA GLN A 237 -4.60 49.93 16.62
C GLN A 237 -3.24 50.14 17.30
N GLY A 238 -2.39 49.11 17.29
CA GLY A 238 -1.06 49.12 17.92
C GLY A 238 -1.03 48.67 19.39
N ALA A 239 -2.18 48.36 20.01
CA ALA A 239 -2.21 47.77 21.35
C ALA A 239 -2.11 46.23 21.28
N SER A 240 -1.25 45.66 22.12
CA SER A 240 -0.95 44.22 22.12
C SER A 240 -1.94 43.41 22.97
N GLY A 241 -2.55 42.39 22.38
CA GLY A 241 -3.36 41.41 23.12
C GLY A 241 -2.53 40.59 24.12
N GLN A 242 -1.25 40.37 23.83
CA GLN A 242 -0.32 39.67 24.73
C GLN A 242 -0.09 40.47 26.02
N GLU A 243 0.18 41.78 25.90
CA GLU A 243 0.32 42.66 27.06
C GLU A 243 -0.97 42.73 27.90
N TYR A 244 -2.12 42.70 27.23
CA TYR A 244 -3.43 42.64 27.89
C TYR A 244 -3.58 41.39 28.76
N LEU A 245 -3.19 40.21 28.24
CA LEU A 245 -3.22 38.96 28.99
C LEU A 245 -2.26 38.96 30.18
N GLU A 246 -1.05 39.48 30.02
CA GLU A 246 -0.03 39.56 31.08
C GLU A 246 -0.49 40.36 32.30
N LYS A 247 -1.42 41.30 32.12
CA LYS A 247 -2.02 42.08 33.22
C LYS A 247 -3.08 41.33 34.00
N ILE A 248 -3.77 40.39 33.35
CA ILE A 248 -4.88 39.64 33.94
C ILE A 248 -4.34 38.37 34.57
N ILE A 249 -3.49 37.65 33.84
CA ILE A 249 -2.92 36.38 34.26
C ILE A 249 -1.77 36.63 35.22
N GLN A 250 -2.01 36.33 36.50
CA GLN A 250 -1.02 36.53 37.55
C GLN A 250 0.03 35.41 37.59
N ILE A 251 -0.38 34.20 37.20
CA ILE A 251 0.49 33.02 37.18
C ILE A 251 0.40 32.38 35.79
N PRO A 252 1.30 32.73 34.86
CA PRO A 252 1.36 32.09 33.55
C PRO A 252 2.09 30.74 33.68
N LEU A 253 1.38 29.64 33.41
CA LEU A 253 1.93 28.29 33.40
C LEU A 253 1.82 27.72 31.99
N GLU A 254 2.91 27.18 31.47
CA GLU A 254 2.89 26.44 30.22
C GLU A 254 2.71 24.95 30.49
N LEU A 255 1.80 24.32 29.75
CA LEU A 255 1.73 22.87 29.72
C LEU A 255 2.97 22.35 28.97
N PRO A 256 3.78 21.45 29.56
CA PRO A 256 4.97 20.93 28.89
C PRO A 256 4.61 20.33 27.53
N LYS A 257 5.41 20.56 26.49
CA LYS A 257 5.20 19.86 25.22
C LYS A 257 5.43 18.36 25.40
N ALA A 258 4.65 17.53 24.71
CA ALA A 258 4.95 16.10 24.65
C ALA A 258 6.32 15.93 23.99
N SER A 259 7.20 15.12 24.58
CA SER A 259 8.49 14.83 23.95
C SER A 259 8.28 14.00 22.68
N ARG A 260 9.16 14.16 21.69
CA ARG A 260 9.13 13.34 20.47
C ARG A 260 9.09 11.85 20.80
N SER A 261 9.91 11.39 21.76
CA SER A 261 9.94 10.00 22.21
C SER A 261 8.60 9.53 22.82
N SER A 262 7.86 10.42 23.48
CA SER A 262 6.53 10.07 24.01
C SER A 262 5.49 9.95 22.90
N LEU A 263 5.53 10.85 21.91
CA LEU A 263 4.67 10.78 20.72
C LEU A 263 4.98 9.53 19.88
N ASN A 264 6.25 9.23 19.61
CA ASN A 264 6.66 8.03 18.87
C ASN A 264 6.20 6.75 19.57
N ARG A 265 6.37 6.64 20.90
CA ARG A 265 5.88 5.48 21.67
C ARG A 265 4.36 5.36 21.62
N MET A 266 3.65 6.47 21.72
CA MET A 266 2.19 6.48 21.63
C MET A 266 1.72 6.06 20.22
N LEU A 267 2.39 6.53 19.17
CA LEU A 267 2.12 6.14 17.79
C LEU A 267 2.41 4.64 17.56
N ALA A 268 3.56 4.16 18.01
CA ALA A 268 3.92 2.74 17.90
C ALA A 268 2.90 1.83 18.60
N ALA A 269 2.51 2.17 19.85
CA ALA A 269 1.50 1.41 20.59
C ALA A 269 0.12 1.45 19.91
N THR A 270 -0.20 2.55 19.23
CA THR A 270 -1.45 2.68 18.46
C THR A 270 -1.43 1.76 17.24
N ILE A 271 -0.36 1.78 16.43
CA ILE A 271 -0.19 0.92 15.27
C ILE A 271 -0.19 -0.56 15.70
N GLU A 272 0.58 -0.91 16.74
CA GLU A 272 0.64 -2.27 17.28
C GLU A 272 -0.75 -2.78 17.71
N SER A 273 -1.55 -1.92 18.35
CA SER A 273 -2.92 -2.28 18.74
C SER A 273 -3.82 -2.55 17.52
N ILE A 274 -3.69 -1.80 16.43
CA ILE A 274 -4.47 -2.03 15.20
C ILE A 274 -4.01 -3.33 14.55
N CYS A 275 -2.70 -3.52 14.40
CA CYS A 275 -2.13 -4.73 13.80
C CYS A 275 -2.59 -5.99 14.55
N LYS A 276 -2.49 -5.98 15.89
CA LYS A 276 -2.96 -7.09 16.73
C LYS A 276 -4.47 -7.34 16.60
N GLN A 277 -5.28 -6.29 16.45
CA GLN A 277 -6.73 -6.43 16.31
C GLN A 277 -7.12 -7.11 14.99
N HIS A 278 -6.38 -6.86 13.92
CA HIS A 278 -6.67 -7.36 12.57
C HIS A 278 -5.74 -8.49 12.13
N SER A 279 -5.00 -9.10 13.08
CA SER A 279 -4.04 -10.17 12.80
C SER A 279 -2.98 -9.82 11.75
N ILE A 280 -2.64 -8.54 11.64
CA ILE A 280 -1.58 -8.04 10.77
C ILE A 280 -0.24 -8.28 11.46
N VAL A 281 0.66 -8.99 10.79
CA VAL A 281 2.02 -9.23 11.26
C VAL A 281 2.97 -8.40 10.40
N LEU A 282 3.81 -7.61 11.06
CA LEU A 282 4.91 -6.88 10.41
C LEU A 282 6.21 -7.65 10.65
N GLU A 283 6.99 -7.83 9.60
CA GLU A 283 8.29 -8.49 9.69
C GLU A 283 9.33 -7.56 10.37
N GLU A 284 10.43 -8.13 10.89
CA GLU A 284 11.45 -7.35 11.63
C GLU A 284 12.12 -6.27 10.76
N ASN A 285 12.44 -6.61 9.50
CA ASN A 285 12.92 -5.68 8.48
C ASN A 285 11.92 -4.54 8.21
N GLU A 286 10.62 -4.82 8.21
CA GLU A 286 9.57 -3.82 8.02
C GLU A 286 9.48 -2.86 9.21
N ILE A 287 9.55 -3.39 10.43
CA ILE A 287 9.54 -2.58 11.67
C ILE A 287 10.76 -1.64 11.69
N GLU A 288 11.96 -2.16 11.38
CA GLU A 288 13.18 -1.35 11.34
C GLU A 288 13.12 -0.29 10.23
N ARG A 289 12.56 -0.64 9.07
CA ARG A 289 12.35 0.34 7.97
C ARG A 289 11.37 1.43 8.37
N PHE A 290 10.25 1.08 8.99
CA PHE A 290 9.30 2.07 9.50
C PHE A 290 9.96 3.01 10.52
N ARG A 291 10.76 2.45 11.44
CA ARG A 291 11.50 3.23 12.44
C ARG A 291 12.52 4.17 11.80
N LEU A 292 13.25 3.71 10.78
CA LEU A 292 14.19 4.53 10.02
C LEU A 292 13.47 5.74 9.39
N ILE A 293 12.34 5.51 8.71
CA ILE A 293 11.55 6.58 8.08
C ILE A 293 10.96 7.53 9.15
N LEU A 294 10.42 6.98 10.23
CA LEU A 294 9.78 7.75 11.30
C LEU A 294 10.77 8.64 12.07
N GLU A 295 11.90 8.07 12.48
CA GLU A 295 12.84 8.69 13.41
C GLU A 295 14.00 9.38 12.69
N TYR A 296 14.68 8.68 11.79
CA TYR A 296 15.89 9.19 11.13
C TYR A 296 15.56 10.16 9.99
N HIS A 297 14.66 9.76 9.08
CA HIS A 297 14.16 10.63 8.00
C HIS A 297 13.06 11.60 8.47
N ASN A 298 12.82 11.66 9.79
CA ASN A 298 12.01 12.67 10.45
C ASN A 298 10.57 12.78 9.90
N LEU A 299 9.97 11.69 9.40
CA LEU A 299 8.52 11.63 9.13
C LEU A 299 7.72 11.93 10.41
N GLY A 300 8.27 11.58 11.58
CA GLY A 300 7.69 11.94 12.87
C GLY A 300 7.43 13.44 13.04
N ALA A 301 8.10 14.33 12.29
CA ALA A 301 7.83 15.78 12.28
C ALA A 301 6.41 16.18 11.88
N TYR A 302 5.65 15.31 11.25
CA TYR A 302 4.23 15.59 11.01
C TYR A 302 3.36 15.37 12.26
N ILE A 303 3.82 14.54 13.20
CA ILE A 303 3.10 14.21 14.43
C ILE A 303 3.56 15.14 15.55
N GLN A 304 2.78 16.18 15.85
CA GLN A 304 3.13 17.22 16.82
C GLN A 304 2.35 17.08 18.14
N SER A 305 1.25 16.34 18.12
CA SER A 305 0.33 16.22 19.23
C SER A 305 -0.35 14.84 19.30
N PRO A 306 -0.90 14.45 20.47
CA PRO A 306 -1.76 13.28 20.60
C PRO A 306 -2.98 13.29 19.67
N ARG A 307 -3.49 14.47 19.32
CA ARG A 307 -4.62 14.63 18.40
C ARG A 307 -4.24 14.15 17.00
N ASP A 308 -3.02 14.43 16.54
CA ASP A 308 -2.52 13.95 15.24
C ASP A 308 -2.47 12.41 15.23
N ILE A 309 -2.04 11.80 16.34
CA ILE A 309 -2.06 10.34 16.51
C ILE A 309 -3.50 9.79 16.48
N ASN A 310 -4.46 10.47 17.13
CA ASN A 310 -5.86 10.06 17.08
C ASN A 310 -6.46 10.16 15.67
N GLN A 311 -6.13 11.22 14.92
CA GLN A 311 -6.56 11.37 13.52
C GLN A 311 -6.00 10.25 12.65
N LEU A 312 -4.71 9.97 12.77
CA LEU A 312 -4.06 8.88 12.06
C LEU A 312 -4.64 7.51 12.47
N ASN A 313 -4.85 7.26 13.77
CA ASN A 313 -5.49 6.04 14.27
C ASN A 313 -6.85 5.83 13.62
N ASN A 314 -7.69 6.86 13.58
CA ASN A 314 -9.02 6.76 13.00
C ASN A 314 -8.95 6.45 11.50
N SER A 315 -7.95 6.95 10.79
CA SER A 315 -7.76 6.61 9.38
C SER A 315 -7.24 5.17 9.18
N LEU A 316 -6.20 4.80 9.92
CA LEU A 316 -5.57 3.48 9.85
C LEU A 316 -6.52 2.35 10.27
N LEU A 317 -7.42 2.60 11.22
CA LEU A 317 -8.46 1.65 11.63
C LEU A 317 -9.34 1.18 10.47
N PHE A 318 -9.55 2.02 9.45
CA PHE A 318 -10.29 1.64 8.24
C PHE A 318 -9.34 1.19 7.12
N ARG A 319 -8.20 1.85 6.93
CA ARG A 319 -7.32 1.61 5.78
C ARG A 319 -6.53 0.31 5.89
N LEU A 320 -5.92 0.01 7.05
CA LEU A 320 -5.05 -1.16 7.19
C LEU A 320 -5.77 -2.50 6.93
N PRO A 321 -6.99 -2.74 7.43
CA PRO A 321 -7.70 -3.99 7.16
C PRO A 321 -8.03 -4.21 5.68
N LEU A 322 -8.28 -3.13 4.93
CA LEU A 322 -8.60 -3.20 3.49
C LEU A 322 -7.36 -3.46 2.62
N CYS A 323 -6.20 -3.01 3.07
CA CYS A 323 -4.94 -3.21 2.37
C CYS A 323 -4.20 -4.49 2.80
N HIS A 324 -4.63 -5.13 3.89
CA HIS A 324 -3.91 -6.26 4.49
C HIS A 324 -3.80 -7.43 3.51
N GLY A 325 -2.56 -7.83 3.20
CA GLY A 325 -2.25 -8.89 2.24
C GLY A 325 -2.32 -8.48 0.77
N GLU A 326 -2.75 -7.25 0.46
CA GLU A 326 -2.79 -6.69 -0.90
C GLU A 326 -1.63 -5.71 -1.14
N MET A 327 -1.09 -5.09 -0.09
CA MET A 327 -0.07 -4.05 -0.18
C MET A 327 0.89 -4.13 1.01
N ASN A 328 2.10 -3.58 0.84
CA ASN A 328 3.03 -3.47 1.95
C ASN A 328 2.49 -2.55 3.06
N MET A 329 2.36 -3.07 4.27
CA MET A 329 1.74 -2.34 5.39
C MET A 329 2.54 -1.13 5.83
N VAL A 330 3.86 -1.18 5.79
CA VAL A 330 4.71 -0.03 6.17
C VAL A 330 4.57 1.08 5.14
N ASP A 331 4.55 0.76 3.84
CA ASP A 331 4.33 1.77 2.79
C ASP A 331 2.95 2.41 2.94
N VAL A 332 1.91 1.63 3.26
CA VAL A 332 0.55 2.15 3.54
C VAL A 332 0.56 3.11 4.74
N ILE A 333 1.19 2.74 5.86
CA ILE A 333 1.25 3.59 7.06
C ILE A 333 2.00 4.89 6.77
N VAL A 334 3.15 4.81 6.10
CA VAL A 334 3.97 5.98 5.77
C VAL A 334 3.20 6.91 4.82
N LEU A 335 2.63 6.37 3.74
CA LEU A 335 1.81 7.15 2.82
C LEU A 335 0.61 7.77 3.51
N GLU A 336 -0.02 7.09 4.47
CA GLU A 336 -1.18 7.61 5.18
C GLU A 336 -0.81 8.79 6.08
N ILE A 337 0.36 8.75 6.73
CA ILE A 337 0.92 9.90 7.46
C ILE A 337 1.14 11.06 6.49
N ILE A 338 1.78 10.81 5.34
CA ILE A 338 2.03 11.85 4.33
C ILE A 338 0.71 12.43 3.82
N ARG A 339 -0.29 11.59 3.49
CA ARG A 339 -1.59 12.00 2.98
C ARG A 339 -2.35 12.91 3.95
N LEU A 340 -2.28 12.65 5.25
CA LEU A 340 -3.00 13.42 6.27
C LEU A 340 -2.32 14.73 6.62
N PHE A 341 -0.98 14.78 6.58
CA PHE A 341 -0.22 15.92 7.14
C PHE A 341 0.67 16.65 6.12
N ASP A 342 0.84 16.11 4.91
CA ASP A 342 1.59 16.70 3.80
C ASP A 342 1.00 16.29 2.44
N ASP A 343 -0.17 16.84 2.12
CA ASP A 343 -0.86 16.65 0.84
C ASP A 343 0.00 17.05 -0.37
N GLY A 344 0.94 17.99 -0.18
CA GLY A 344 1.90 18.41 -1.19
C GLY A 344 2.86 17.29 -1.59
N LEU A 345 3.48 16.62 -0.60
CA LEU A 345 4.32 15.46 -0.86
C LEU A 345 3.51 14.27 -1.39
N TYR A 346 2.32 14.02 -0.82
CA TYR A 346 1.44 12.92 -1.28
C TYR A 346 1.12 13.02 -2.78
N LYS A 347 0.69 14.20 -3.24
CA LYS A 347 0.41 14.46 -4.66
C LYS A 347 1.65 14.30 -5.53
N ARG A 348 2.81 14.80 -5.07
CA ARG A 348 4.07 14.62 -5.80
C ARG A 348 4.45 13.15 -5.96
N ILE A 349 4.26 12.32 -4.93
CA ILE A 349 4.51 10.87 -5.05
C ILE A 349 3.54 10.27 -6.06
N LYS A 350 2.23 10.53 -5.91
CA LYS A 350 1.17 9.98 -6.76
C LYS A 350 1.38 10.34 -8.24
N ASP A 351 1.65 11.62 -8.54
CA ASP A 351 1.63 12.15 -9.91
C ASP A 351 2.95 11.91 -10.67
N ASN A 352 3.96 11.32 -10.03
CA ASN A 352 5.32 11.19 -10.59
C ASN A 352 5.86 9.74 -10.59
N GLY A 353 5.01 8.72 -10.67
CA GLY A 353 5.44 7.32 -10.71
C GLY A 353 6.53 7.00 -11.74
N ASP A 354 6.48 7.62 -12.92
CA ASP A 354 7.46 7.45 -14.00
C ASP A 354 8.90 7.77 -13.63
N MET A 355 9.15 8.67 -12.66
CA MET A 355 10.49 9.00 -12.19
C MET A 355 10.89 8.24 -10.92
N LEU A 356 9.91 7.67 -10.21
CA LEU A 356 10.09 7.03 -8.91
C LEU A 356 10.35 5.53 -9.03
N ILE A 357 9.88 4.90 -10.11
CA ILE A 357 9.95 3.46 -10.33
C ILE A 357 10.80 3.15 -11.55
N GLU A 358 11.54 2.05 -11.47
CA GLU A 358 12.28 1.51 -12.61
C GLU A 358 11.30 0.90 -13.62
N LYS A 359 10.82 1.71 -14.56
CA LYS A 359 10.04 1.25 -15.72
C LYS A 359 10.45 1.96 -17.00
N ASN A 360 10.18 1.31 -18.14
CA ASN A 360 10.29 1.95 -19.45
C ASN A 360 9.09 2.88 -19.63
N SER A 361 9.32 4.19 -19.60
CA SER A 361 8.28 5.20 -19.82
C SER A 361 8.56 6.02 -21.07
N SER A 362 7.53 6.63 -21.64
CA SER A 362 7.69 7.58 -22.75
C SER A 362 8.50 8.82 -22.35
N LYS A 363 8.57 9.10 -21.04
CA LYS A 363 9.26 10.28 -20.49
C LYS A 363 10.76 10.04 -20.32
N TYR A 364 11.18 8.82 -20.02
CA TYR A 364 12.58 8.51 -19.77
C TYR A 364 13.02 7.26 -20.54
N GLY A 365 13.99 7.43 -21.42
CA GLY A 365 14.61 6.33 -22.16
C GLY A 365 15.46 5.42 -21.28
N ILE A 366 15.86 4.27 -21.84
CA ILE A 366 16.81 3.33 -21.22
C ILE A 366 18.11 4.10 -20.89
N ASN A 367 18.51 4.10 -19.62
CA ASN A 367 19.71 4.77 -19.07
C ASN A 367 19.70 6.32 -19.04
N ASP A 368 18.53 6.98 -19.08
CA ASP A 368 18.44 8.45 -18.95
C ASP A 368 18.44 8.92 -17.47
N ASP A 369 19.44 8.47 -16.70
CA ASP A 369 19.54 8.74 -15.26
C ASP A 369 19.82 10.23 -14.97
N ALA A 370 20.50 10.92 -15.88
CA ALA A 370 20.83 12.34 -15.70
C ALA A 370 19.57 13.22 -15.71
N SER A 371 18.64 12.99 -16.65
CA SER A 371 17.38 13.72 -16.72
C SER A 371 16.46 13.35 -15.55
N ARG A 372 16.35 12.04 -15.24
CA ARG A 372 15.61 11.56 -14.05
C ARG A 372 16.12 12.20 -12.76
N LYS A 373 17.44 12.21 -12.55
CA LYS A 373 18.08 12.82 -11.37
C LYS A 373 17.74 14.30 -11.23
N LYS A 374 17.77 15.05 -12.33
CA LYS A 374 17.41 16.47 -12.33
C LYS A 374 15.94 16.68 -11.96
N ASP A 375 15.04 15.89 -12.52
CA ASP A 375 13.60 15.97 -12.23
C ASP A 375 13.28 15.59 -10.78
N LEU A 376 13.94 14.57 -10.24
CA LEU A 376 13.84 14.18 -8.82
C LEU A 376 14.25 15.33 -7.90
N GLN A 377 15.39 15.98 -8.19
CA GLN A 377 15.85 17.14 -7.42
C GLN A 377 14.91 18.34 -7.53
N ASN A 378 14.37 18.62 -8.73
CA ASN A 378 13.42 19.71 -8.91
C ASN A 378 12.08 19.45 -8.19
N THR A 379 11.66 18.18 -8.12
CA THR A 379 10.35 17.80 -7.57
C THR A 379 10.39 17.64 -6.06
N PHE A 380 11.47 17.07 -5.50
CA PHE A 380 11.58 16.73 -4.09
C PHE A 380 12.68 17.48 -3.33
N GLY A 381 13.65 18.11 -4.03
CA GLY A 381 14.81 18.77 -3.40
C GLY A 381 14.53 20.09 -2.70
N GLY A 382 13.28 20.56 -2.66
CA GLY A 382 12.89 21.74 -1.88
C GLY A 382 12.83 21.48 -0.36
N ASP A 383 12.77 20.21 0.05
CA ASP A 383 12.81 19.78 1.45
C ASP A 383 13.63 18.47 1.52
N ASP A 384 14.79 18.52 2.20
CA ASP A 384 15.69 17.36 2.32
C ASP A 384 14.96 16.12 2.88
N ARG A 385 13.99 16.33 3.78
CA ARG A 385 13.15 15.27 4.35
C ARG A 385 12.31 14.58 3.29
N TRP A 386 11.78 15.31 2.30
CA TRP A 386 11.01 14.69 1.22
C TRP A 386 11.88 13.74 0.42
N LEU A 387 13.08 14.19 0.04
CA LEU A 387 14.01 13.39 -0.73
C LEU A 387 14.43 12.13 0.04
N GLU A 388 14.66 12.26 1.35
CA GLU A 388 15.01 11.15 2.23
C GLU A 388 13.89 10.10 2.37
N ILE A 389 12.64 10.53 2.64
CA ILE A 389 11.49 9.63 2.74
C ILE A 389 11.24 8.92 1.40
N VAL A 390 11.34 9.64 0.28
CA VAL A 390 11.13 9.08 -1.05
C VAL A 390 12.21 8.05 -1.39
N GLN A 391 13.47 8.24 -0.99
CA GLN A 391 14.53 7.24 -1.21
C GLN A 391 14.27 5.91 -0.49
N GLU A 392 13.68 5.94 0.70
CA GLU A 392 13.34 4.73 1.44
C GLU A 392 12.08 4.03 0.90
N LEU A 393 11.08 4.81 0.48
CA LEU A 393 9.89 4.27 -0.18
C LEU A 393 10.25 3.67 -1.55
N PHE A 394 11.15 4.33 -2.29
CA PHE A 394 11.54 4.01 -3.66
C PHE A 394 13.07 3.81 -3.79
N PRO A 395 13.58 2.58 -3.60
CA PRO A 395 15.02 2.29 -3.68
C PRO A 395 15.68 2.69 -5.02
N PHE A 396 14.90 2.70 -6.11
CA PHE A 396 15.35 3.20 -7.41
C PHE A 396 15.80 4.68 -7.34
N VAL A 397 15.11 5.51 -6.56
CA VAL A 397 15.48 6.92 -6.36
C VAL A 397 16.83 7.04 -5.65
N ALA A 398 17.09 6.21 -4.64
CA ALA A 398 18.39 6.18 -3.96
C ALA A 398 19.52 5.81 -4.94
N TYR A 399 19.27 4.80 -5.79
CA TYR A 399 20.20 4.39 -6.84
C TYR A 399 20.48 5.52 -7.84
N THR A 400 19.45 6.15 -8.41
CA THR A 400 19.61 7.25 -9.38
C THR A 400 20.34 8.47 -8.79
N LEU A 401 20.07 8.80 -7.53
CA LEU A 401 20.67 9.99 -6.90
C LEU A 401 22.09 9.75 -6.41
N LYS A 402 22.35 8.60 -5.79
CA LYS A 402 23.58 8.34 -5.01
C LYS A 402 24.45 7.21 -5.57
N GLY A 403 23.98 6.49 -6.59
CA GLY A 403 24.72 5.39 -7.23
C GLY A 403 24.77 4.11 -6.38
N TYR A 404 23.95 4.00 -5.34
CA TYR A 404 23.83 2.81 -4.51
C TYR A 404 22.37 2.53 -4.16
N GLY A 405 22.04 1.24 -4.01
CA GLY A 405 20.68 0.76 -3.80
C GLY A 405 20.50 -0.53 -4.59
N ASN A 406 20.22 -1.64 -3.91
CA ASN A 406 19.92 -2.88 -4.60
C ASN A 406 18.49 -2.80 -5.10
N ILE A 407 18.30 -2.81 -6.42
CA ILE A 407 16.98 -2.84 -7.03
C ILE A 407 16.76 -4.26 -7.52
N ASN A 408 15.96 -5.00 -6.79
CA ASN A 408 15.45 -6.28 -7.23
C ASN A 408 13.94 -6.13 -7.40
N GLU A 409 13.48 -5.97 -8.65
CA GLU A 409 12.07 -5.79 -8.98
C GLU A 409 11.19 -6.95 -8.47
N ASP A 410 11.72 -8.18 -8.55
CA ASP A 410 11.07 -9.39 -8.06
C ASP A 410 10.89 -9.34 -6.54
N ASP A 411 11.87 -8.81 -5.80
CA ASP A 411 11.82 -8.62 -4.35
C ASP A 411 10.81 -7.53 -3.95
N LEU A 412 10.80 -6.40 -4.67
CA LEU A 412 9.83 -5.32 -4.47
C LEU A 412 8.41 -5.82 -4.68
N ARG A 413 8.18 -6.60 -5.74
CA ARG A 413 6.87 -7.19 -6.02
C ARG A 413 6.51 -8.26 -4.99
N TYR A 414 7.47 -9.08 -4.54
CA TYR A 414 7.24 -10.11 -3.53
C TYR A 414 6.77 -9.53 -2.20
N HIS A 415 7.38 -8.42 -1.78
CA HIS A 415 7.03 -7.68 -0.57
C HIS A 415 5.92 -6.64 -0.77
N GLN A 416 5.27 -6.62 -1.94
CA GLN A 416 4.13 -5.76 -2.27
C GLN A 416 4.41 -4.26 -2.09
N ARG A 417 5.66 -3.85 -2.32
CA ARG A 417 6.17 -2.49 -2.09
C ARG A 417 5.57 -1.49 -3.07
N ILE A 418 5.37 -0.25 -2.62
CA ILE A 418 4.93 0.86 -3.50
C ILE A 418 5.89 1.11 -4.67
N ALA A 419 7.17 0.78 -4.51
CA ALA A 419 8.19 0.93 -5.54
C ALA A 419 8.13 -0.13 -6.65
N SER A 420 7.25 -1.14 -6.53
CA SER A 420 7.01 -2.09 -7.59
C SER A 420 6.14 -1.47 -8.68
N ASP A 421 6.53 -1.61 -9.94
CA ASP A 421 5.75 -1.17 -11.10
C ASP A 421 4.31 -1.72 -11.06
N TYR A 422 4.17 -2.97 -10.65
CA TYR A 422 2.88 -3.64 -10.53
C TYR A 422 2.00 -3.10 -9.39
N TYR A 423 2.57 -2.70 -8.26
CA TYR A 423 1.79 -2.27 -7.09
C TYR A 423 1.54 -0.78 -6.98
N PHE A 424 2.38 0.06 -7.61
CA PHE A 424 2.34 1.50 -7.42
C PHE A 424 0.95 2.11 -7.59
N GLU A 425 0.29 1.83 -8.72
CA GLU A 425 -1.05 2.36 -9.00
C GLU A 425 -2.08 1.84 -8.00
N LYS A 426 -1.92 0.61 -7.48
CA LYS A 426 -2.85 0.04 -6.48
C LYS A 426 -2.86 0.85 -5.18
N PHE A 427 -1.77 1.52 -4.81
CA PHE A 427 -1.75 2.39 -3.62
C PHE A 427 -2.64 3.64 -3.77
N PHE A 428 -2.96 4.05 -5.01
CA PHE A 428 -3.71 5.27 -5.31
C PHE A 428 -5.08 5.03 -5.97
N ALA A 429 -5.32 3.84 -6.51
CA ALA A 429 -6.57 3.46 -7.15
C ALA A 429 -7.72 3.31 -6.14
N SER A 430 -8.96 3.48 -6.61
CA SER A 430 -10.12 3.03 -5.86
C SER A 430 -10.23 1.50 -5.94
N LEU A 431 -10.83 0.87 -4.92
CA LEU A 431 -10.93 -0.58 -4.83
C LEU A 431 -11.69 -1.21 -6.04
N ASP A 432 -12.51 -0.43 -6.74
CA ASP A 432 -13.36 -0.87 -7.84
C ASP A 432 -12.69 -0.72 -9.23
N GLU A 433 -11.52 -0.09 -9.32
CA GLU A 433 -10.83 0.22 -10.60
C GLU A 433 -9.74 -0.80 -10.98
N ILE A 434 -9.45 -1.77 -10.11
CA ILE A 434 -8.38 -2.74 -10.33
C ILE A 434 -8.96 -3.95 -11.09
N GLU A 435 -8.84 -3.96 -12.42
CA GLU A 435 -9.14 -5.12 -13.29
C GLU A 435 -8.09 -6.24 -13.17
N ASP A 436 -7.70 -6.58 -11.94
CA ASP A 436 -6.61 -7.53 -11.66
C ASP A 436 -7.03 -8.52 -10.55
N ILE A 437 -6.22 -9.54 -10.32
CA ILE A 437 -6.46 -10.53 -9.26
C ILE A 437 -6.01 -10.00 -7.90
N SER A 438 -6.80 -10.30 -6.87
CA SER A 438 -6.47 -10.04 -5.46
C SER A 438 -5.38 -11.00 -4.98
N ASP A 439 -4.35 -10.47 -4.34
CA ASP A 439 -3.27 -11.28 -3.76
C ASP A 439 -3.80 -12.15 -2.61
N VAL A 440 -4.73 -11.61 -1.81
CA VAL A 440 -5.41 -12.36 -0.76
C VAL A 440 -6.22 -13.51 -1.34
N ALA A 441 -6.89 -13.32 -2.48
CA ALA A 441 -7.63 -14.40 -3.15
C ALA A 441 -6.71 -15.53 -3.62
N VAL A 442 -5.54 -15.20 -4.19
CA VAL A 442 -4.54 -16.21 -4.57
C VAL A 442 -3.97 -16.91 -3.34
N MET A 443 -3.63 -16.18 -2.29
CA MET A 443 -3.15 -16.78 -1.05
C MET A 443 -4.20 -17.72 -0.42
N ASN A 444 -5.48 -17.34 -0.44
CA ASN A 444 -6.58 -18.20 0.00
C ASN A 444 -6.71 -19.48 -0.85
N LEU A 445 -6.49 -19.39 -2.16
CA LEU A 445 -6.43 -20.56 -3.03
C LEU A 445 -5.26 -21.49 -2.64
N LEU A 446 -4.09 -20.91 -2.34
CA LEU A 446 -2.90 -21.69 -1.94
C LEU A 446 -3.07 -22.36 -0.58
N THR A 447 -3.63 -21.67 0.42
CA THR A 447 -3.82 -22.24 1.77
C THR A 447 -5.00 -23.18 1.86
N ASN A 448 -6.03 -23.03 1.03
CA ASN A 448 -7.17 -23.96 0.96
C ASN A 448 -6.95 -25.06 -0.08
N SER A 449 -5.81 -25.74 0.02
CA SER A 449 -5.34 -26.73 -0.97
C SER A 449 -5.19 -28.15 -0.41
N ALA A 450 -5.93 -28.49 0.66
CA ALA A 450 -5.88 -29.82 1.28
C ALA A 450 -6.40 -30.93 0.35
N ASP A 451 -7.40 -30.63 -0.50
CA ASP A 451 -8.04 -31.57 -1.40
C ASP A 451 -8.41 -30.94 -2.75
N GLU A 452 -8.60 -31.80 -3.75
CA GLU A 452 -8.89 -31.39 -5.12
C GLU A 452 -10.20 -30.58 -5.26
N ALA A 453 -11.26 -30.92 -4.51
CA ALA A 453 -12.53 -30.22 -4.60
C ALA A 453 -12.41 -28.78 -4.08
N SER A 454 -11.67 -28.58 -2.98
CA SER A 454 -11.35 -27.26 -2.43
C SER A 454 -10.52 -26.41 -3.41
N ILE A 455 -9.51 -27.00 -4.05
CA ILE A 455 -8.67 -26.34 -5.06
C ILE A 455 -9.53 -25.90 -6.26
N ARG A 456 -10.30 -26.81 -6.87
CA ARG A 456 -11.16 -26.53 -8.02
C ARG A 456 -12.18 -25.44 -7.73
N LYS A 457 -12.78 -25.46 -6.54
CA LYS A 457 -13.75 -24.45 -6.11
C LYS A 457 -13.13 -23.05 -6.12
N ASN A 458 -11.86 -22.90 -5.76
CA ASN A 458 -11.21 -21.59 -5.67
C ASN A 458 -10.45 -21.18 -6.94
N LEU A 459 -10.18 -22.10 -7.86
CA LEU A 459 -9.41 -21.82 -9.07
C LEU A 459 -10.07 -20.84 -10.05
N HIS A 460 -11.40 -20.68 -9.98
CA HIS A 460 -12.18 -19.81 -10.87
C HIS A 460 -11.80 -18.32 -10.79
N ILE A 461 -11.04 -17.91 -9.77
CA ILE A 461 -10.49 -16.55 -9.66
C ILE A 461 -9.47 -16.26 -10.77
N ILE A 462 -8.88 -17.30 -11.37
CA ILE A 462 -7.89 -17.20 -12.43
C ILE A 462 -8.58 -17.28 -13.79
N ASN A 463 -8.34 -16.28 -14.64
CA ASN A 463 -8.88 -16.16 -16.00
C ASN A 463 -7.81 -15.69 -16.99
N GLU A 464 -8.16 -15.58 -18.27
CA GLU A 464 -7.23 -15.19 -19.34
C GLU A 464 -6.53 -13.84 -19.11
N ASN A 465 -7.19 -12.89 -18.45
CA ASN A 465 -6.66 -11.54 -18.23
C ASN A 465 -5.66 -11.50 -17.06
N ASN A 466 -5.84 -12.35 -16.05
CA ASN A 466 -5.05 -12.30 -14.81
C ASN A 466 -4.12 -13.50 -14.58
N ILE A 467 -4.13 -14.51 -15.45
CA ILE A 467 -3.36 -15.76 -15.28
C ILE A 467 -1.87 -15.51 -15.10
N ALA A 468 -1.27 -14.56 -15.83
CA ALA A 468 0.15 -14.25 -15.71
C ALA A 468 0.50 -13.76 -14.30
N THR A 469 -0.35 -12.91 -13.72
CA THR A 469 -0.21 -12.40 -12.35
C THR A 469 -0.43 -13.50 -11.33
N ALA A 470 -1.51 -14.28 -11.47
CA ALA A 470 -1.84 -15.36 -10.57
C ALA A 470 -0.70 -16.40 -10.50
N LEU A 471 -0.19 -16.84 -11.66
CA LEU A 471 0.91 -17.80 -11.74
C LEU A 471 2.21 -17.25 -11.16
N TRP A 472 2.48 -15.95 -11.29
CA TRP A 472 3.63 -15.32 -10.64
C TRP A 472 3.51 -15.43 -9.11
N ILE A 473 2.36 -15.05 -8.54
CA ILE A 473 2.12 -15.15 -7.08
C ILE A 473 2.25 -16.60 -6.61
N ILE A 474 1.59 -17.55 -7.30
CA ILE A 474 1.66 -18.99 -7.01
C ILE A 474 3.12 -19.44 -7.03
N SER A 475 3.90 -19.07 -8.06
CA SER A 475 5.29 -19.48 -8.19
C SER A 475 6.18 -19.00 -7.03
N LYS A 476 5.88 -17.84 -6.43
CA LYS A 476 6.66 -17.30 -5.31
C LYS A 476 6.17 -17.76 -3.94
N ARG A 477 4.89 -18.16 -3.83
CA ARG A 477 4.21 -18.48 -2.55
C ARG A 477 3.79 -19.96 -2.44
N HIS A 478 4.24 -20.83 -3.35
CA HIS A 478 3.85 -22.24 -3.42
C HIS A 478 4.20 -23.10 -2.18
N SER A 479 5.02 -22.60 -1.25
CA SER A 479 5.43 -23.34 -0.05
C SER A 479 4.27 -23.65 0.91
N VAL A 480 3.17 -22.88 0.85
CA VAL A 480 1.99 -23.09 1.70
C VAL A 480 0.97 -24.06 1.11
N ILE A 481 1.21 -24.59 -0.10
CA ILE A 481 0.32 -25.56 -0.73
C ILE A 481 0.41 -26.90 0.02
N GLU A 482 -0.72 -27.38 0.53
CA GLU A 482 -0.80 -28.65 1.27
C GLU A 482 -0.76 -29.85 0.32
N ASN A 483 -1.65 -29.92 -0.67
CA ASN A 483 -1.69 -31.00 -1.65
C ASN A 483 -1.16 -30.54 -3.01
N LYS A 484 0.18 -30.50 -3.12
CA LYS A 484 0.87 -30.04 -4.33
C LYS A 484 0.51 -30.83 -5.58
N LEU A 485 0.31 -32.15 -5.47
CA LEU A 485 -0.03 -32.99 -6.61
C LEU A 485 -1.43 -32.67 -7.16
N ALA A 486 -2.43 -32.58 -6.29
CA ALA A 486 -3.78 -32.16 -6.68
C ALA A 486 -3.78 -30.74 -7.24
N PHE A 487 -2.93 -29.85 -6.70
CA PHE A 487 -2.79 -28.49 -7.19
C PHE A 487 -2.24 -28.43 -8.62
N CYS A 488 -1.14 -29.14 -8.89
CA CYS A 488 -0.55 -29.19 -10.22
C CYS A 488 -1.49 -29.79 -11.28
N THR A 489 -2.25 -30.83 -10.94
CA THR A 489 -3.26 -31.41 -11.85
C THR A 489 -4.41 -30.43 -12.12
N CYS A 490 -4.90 -29.71 -11.10
CA CYS A 490 -5.91 -28.67 -11.28
C CYS A 490 -5.42 -27.49 -12.13
N LEU A 491 -4.15 -27.08 -12.00
CA LEU A 491 -3.57 -26.05 -12.86
C LEU A 491 -3.51 -26.47 -14.34
N LEU A 492 -3.22 -27.75 -14.61
CA LEU A 492 -3.30 -28.28 -15.97
C LEU A 492 -4.73 -28.30 -16.49
N ASP A 493 -5.72 -28.62 -15.66
CA ASP A 493 -7.13 -28.57 -16.05
C ASP A 493 -7.60 -27.16 -16.38
N LEU A 494 -7.12 -26.15 -15.65
CA LEU A 494 -7.45 -24.75 -15.91
C LEU A 494 -7.09 -24.33 -17.33
N ILE A 495 -5.92 -24.75 -17.82
CA ILE A 495 -5.39 -24.30 -19.10
C ILE A 495 -6.17 -24.86 -20.29
N GLU A 496 -6.81 -26.02 -20.13
CA GLU A 496 -7.67 -26.59 -21.17
C GLU A 496 -8.92 -25.75 -21.43
N GLY A 497 -9.37 -25.02 -20.41
CA GLY A 497 -10.50 -24.09 -20.50
C GLY A 497 -10.16 -22.76 -21.16
N MET A 498 -8.87 -22.49 -21.44
CA MET A 498 -8.38 -21.23 -21.99
C MET A 498 -7.95 -21.42 -23.45
N PRO A 499 -8.48 -20.63 -24.41
CA PRO A 499 -7.98 -20.61 -25.77
C PRO A 499 -6.48 -20.31 -25.73
N THR A 500 -5.69 -21.10 -26.46
CA THR A 500 -4.26 -20.83 -26.62
C THR A 500 -4.08 -19.48 -27.29
N ALA A 501 -3.88 -18.43 -26.50
CA ALA A 501 -3.38 -17.15 -26.99
C ALA A 501 -2.02 -17.44 -27.62
N ARG A 502 -1.96 -17.50 -28.96
CA ARG A 502 -0.71 -17.62 -29.69
C ARG A 502 0.17 -16.46 -29.26
N SER A 503 1.22 -16.74 -28.50
CA SER A 503 2.21 -15.74 -28.18
C SER A 503 2.93 -15.32 -29.45
N SER A 504 3.33 -14.05 -29.52
CA SER A 504 4.45 -13.67 -30.38
C SER A 504 5.67 -14.53 -30.00
N SER A 505 6.59 -14.77 -30.94
CA SER A 505 7.75 -15.66 -30.78
C SER A 505 8.73 -15.30 -29.63
N LEU A 506 8.42 -14.29 -28.83
CA LEU A 506 9.22 -13.77 -27.72
C LEU A 506 8.53 -13.90 -26.34
N THR A 507 7.31 -14.46 -26.26
CA THR A 507 6.59 -14.61 -24.98
C THR A 507 6.13 -16.05 -24.72
N LEU A 508 6.17 -16.46 -23.44
CA LEU A 508 5.69 -17.77 -23.01
C LEU A 508 4.17 -17.89 -23.16
N THR A 509 3.73 -19.02 -23.72
CA THR A 509 2.33 -19.44 -23.77
C THR A 509 1.78 -19.70 -22.36
N ALA A 510 0.45 -19.71 -22.22
CA ALA A 510 -0.21 -19.96 -20.94
C ALA A 510 0.17 -21.36 -20.38
N LEU A 511 0.22 -22.38 -21.23
CA LEU A 511 0.67 -23.73 -20.85
C LEU A 511 2.13 -23.75 -20.38
N GLU A 512 3.05 -23.10 -21.09
CA GLU A 512 4.45 -23.04 -20.67
C GLU A 512 4.57 -22.38 -19.29
N ARG A 513 3.84 -21.28 -19.04
CA ARG A 513 3.81 -20.62 -17.71
C ARG A 513 3.32 -21.58 -16.63
N VAL A 514 2.24 -22.32 -16.89
CA VAL A 514 1.72 -23.34 -15.96
C VAL A 514 2.78 -24.41 -15.69
N LEU A 515 3.45 -24.93 -16.72
CA LEU A 515 4.49 -25.95 -16.56
C LEU A 515 5.68 -25.44 -15.73
N PHE A 516 6.15 -24.21 -15.97
CA PHE A 516 7.18 -23.60 -15.13
C PHE A 516 6.73 -23.38 -13.68
N THR A 517 5.46 -23.00 -13.46
CA THR A 517 4.90 -22.90 -12.10
C THR A 517 4.86 -24.27 -11.42
N ILE A 518 4.46 -25.33 -12.13
CA ILE A 518 4.46 -26.71 -11.65
C ILE A 518 5.88 -27.15 -11.28
N ASP A 519 6.88 -26.84 -12.10
CA ASP A 519 8.27 -27.15 -11.80
C ASP A 519 8.70 -26.51 -10.48
N GLY A 520 8.32 -25.24 -10.24
CA GLY A 520 8.59 -24.55 -8.98
C GLY A 520 7.92 -25.23 -7.79
N ILE A 521 6.64 -25.60 -7.91
CA ILE A 521 5.89 -26.30 -6.87
C ILE A 521 6.56 -27.63 -6.49
N LEU A 522 6.96 -28.42 -7.50
CA LEU A 522 7.58 -29.73 -7.32
C LEU A 522 9.06 -29.63 -6.91
N ALA A 523 9.78 -28.57 -7.27
CA ALA A 523 11.20 -28.42 -6.94
C ALA A 523 11.48 -28.46 -5.43
N GLY A 524 10.52 -28.00 -4.61
CA GLY A 524 10.61 -28.04 -3.15
C GLY A 524 10.33 -29.40 -2.50
N GLU A 525 9.93 -30.41 -3.28
CA GLU A 525 9.62 -31.75 -2.77
C GLU A 525 10.85 -32.65 -2.64
N GLY A 526 10.70 -33.76 -1.91
CA GLY A 526 11.71 -34.82 -1.87
C GLY A 526 11.94 -35.45 -3.25
N GLU A 527 13.08 -36.12 -3.43
CA GLU A 527 13.45 -36.70 -4.73
C GLU A 527 12.39 -37.67 -5.27
N HIS A 528 11.77 -38.48 -4.40
CA HIS A 528 10.78 -39.47 -4.81
C HIS A 528 9.44 -38.82 -5.17
N GLU A 529 9.05 -37.80 -4.43
CA GLU A 529 7.83 -37.03 -4.62
C GLU A 529 7.89 -36.23 -5.94
N LYS A 530 9.05 -35.67 -6.31
CA LYS A 530 9.25 -34.98 -7.62
C LYS A 530 8.87 -35.86 -8.81
N ILE A 531 9.50 -37.03 -8.92
CA ILE A 531 9.26 -37.95 -10.04
C ILE A 531 7.82 -38.48 -10.02
N THR A 532 7.29 -38.78 -8.83
CA THR A 532 5.89 -39.20 -8.66
C THR A 532 4.92 -38.12 -9.12
N GLY A 533 5.24 -36.85 -8.84
CA GLY A 533 4.53 -35.67 -9.33
C GLY A 533 4.43 -35.67 -10.85
N TYR A 534 5.58 -35.63 -11.55
CA TYR A 534 5.60 -35.60 -13.02
C TYR A 534 4.91 -36.82 -13.66
N ILE A 535 5.08 -38.02 -13.11
CA ILE A 535 4.38 -39.23 -13.58
C ILE A 535 2.86 -39.09 -13.42
N SER A 536 2.41 -38.57 -12.28
CA SER A 536 0.99 -38.38 -12.01
C SER A 536 0.36 -37.36 -12.96
N LEU A 537 1.10 -36.31 -13.38
CA LEU A 537 0.62 -35.34 -14.38
C LEU A 537 0.38 -36.00 -15.73
N ILE A 538 1.32 -36.81 -16.23
CA ILE A 538 1.13 -37.50 -17.51
C ILE A 538 0.07 -38.60 -17.43
N ASN A 539 -0.10 -39.25 -16.27
CA ASN A 539 -1.19 -40.20 -16.05
C ASN A 539 -2.55 -39.50 -16.11
N HIS A 540 -2.69 -38.36 -15.40
CA HIS A 540 -3.92 -37.55 -15.45
C HIS A 540 -4.27 -37.10 -16.87
N LEU A 541 -3.29 -36.57 -17.61
CA LEU A 541 -3.49 -36.14 -19.00
C LEU A 541 -3.85 -37.31 -19.93
N PHE A 542 -3.29 -38.49 -19.69
CA PHE A 542 -3.64 -39.71 -20.41
C PHE A 542 -5.08 -40.16 -20.13
N ASP A 543 -5.47 -40.21 -18.85
CA ASP A 543 -6.83 -40.60 -18.44
C ASP A 543 -7.91 -39.66 -19.01
N GLN A 544 -7.57 -38.38 -19.20
CA GLN A 544 -8.44 -37.36 -19.78
C GLN A 544 -8.37 -37.25 -21.31
N ASP A 545 -7.58 -38.10 -21.99
CA ASP A 545 -7.38 -38.09 -23.45
C ASP A 545 -6.82 -36.77 -24.03
N ARG A 546 -6.01 -36.05 -23.25
CA ARG A 546 -5.50 -34.71 -23.62
C ARG A 546 -4.15 -34.76 -24.33
N ILE A 547 -4.17 -35.27 -25.56
CA ILE A 547 -2.96 -35.63 -26.32
C ILE A 547 -2.03 -34.45 -26.59
N ASP A 548 -2.56 -33.26 -26.89
CA ASP A 548 -1.72 -32.07 -27.17
C ASP A 548 -0.94 -31.65 -25.91
N THR A 549 -1.63 -31.42 -24.80
CA THR A 549 -1.03 -31.06 -23.52
C THR A 549 -0.12 -32.17 -23.00
N PHE A 550 -0.51 -33.44 -23.14
CA PHE A 550 0.33 -34.60 -22.83
C PHE A 550 1.68 -34.55 -23.59
N SER A 551 1.63 -34.29 -24.90
CA SER A 551 2.84 -34.22 -25.74
C SER A 551 3.78 -33.10 -25.31
N ARG A 552 3.24 -31.91 -24.97
CA ARG A 552 4.01 -30.74 -24.55
C ARG A 552 4.59 -30.91 -23.14
N THR A 553 3.85 -31.54 -22.22
CA THR A 553 4.32 -31.85 -20.88
C THR A 553 5.52 -32.81 -20.92
N ILE A 554 5.48 -33.85 -21.76
CA ILE A 554 6.64 -34.74 -21.95
C ILE A 554 7.84 -33.97 -22.49
N ASP A 555 7.63 -33.17 -23.54
CA ASP A 555 8.69 -32.39 -24.15
C ASP A 555 9.36 -31.44 -23.15
N HIS A 556 8.55 -30.75 -22.35
CA HIS A 556 9.01 -29.85 -21.30
C HIS A 556 9.87 -30.58 -20.26
N VAL A 557 9.36 -31.66 -19.68
CA VAL A 557 10.08 -32.42 -18.65
C VAL A 557 11.38 -32.99 -19.20
N ILE A 558 11.37 -33.58 -20.39
CA ILE A 558 12.60 -34.11 -20.99
C ILE A 558 13.60 -33.00 -21.30
N HIS A 559 13.18 -31.93 -21.96
CA HIS A 559 14.06 -30.82 -22.34
C HIS A 559 14.76 -30.21 -21.12
N TYR A 560 14.01 -29.87 -20.07
CA TYR A 560 14.55 -29.22 -18.88
C TYR A 560 15.22 -30.19 -17.90
N SER A 561 15.03 -31.51 -18.05
CA SER A 561 15.80 -32.51 -17.30
C SER A 561 17.18 -32.82 -17.92
N THR A 562 17.35 -32.60 -19.23
CA THR A 562 18.60 -32.91 -19.94
C THR A 562 19.48 -31.71 -20.26
N ASN A 563 18.92 -30.51 -20.33
CA ASN A 563 19.65 -29.29 -20.69
C ASN A 563 20.06 -28.48 -19.45
N LYS A 564 21.32 -28.00 -19.43
CA LYS A 564 21.81 -27.08 -18.39
C LYS A 564 21.56 -25.63 -18.82
N GLY A 565 20.36 -25.14 -18.55
CA GLY A 565 19.99 -23.73 -18.74
C GLY A 565 19.72 -23.01 -17.41
N ASN A 566 19.23 -21.77 -17.47
CA ASN A 566 18.80 -21.00 -16.29
C ASN A 566 17.59 -21.63 -15.57
N HIS A 567 16.83 -22.47 -16.26
CA HIS A 567 15.78 -23.31 -15.68
C HIS A 567 16.17 -24.78 -15.89
N SER A 568 16.09 -25.59 -14.84
CA SER A 568 16.40 -27.01 -14.91
C SER A 568 15.52 -27.82 -13.96
N ILE A 569 15.00 -28.94 -14.45
CA ILE A 569 14.28 -29.92 -13.66
C ILE A 569 15.29 -30.92 -13.11
N GLU A 570 15.47 -30.92 -11.79
CA GLU A 570 16.43 -31.79 -11.11
C GLU A 570 15.86 -33.20 -10.93
N LEU A 571 16.08 -34.07 -11.93
CA LEU A 571 15.80 -35.50 -11.86
C LEU A 571 17.08 -36.31 -12.09
N LYS A 572 17.24 -37.39 -11.33
CA LYS A 572 18.33 -38.35 -11.53
C LYS A 572 18.12 -39.16 -12.81
N LYS A 573 19.19 -39.75 -13.34
CA LYS A 573 19.15 -40.52 -14.60
C LYS A 573 18.15 -41.68 -14.57
N ASP A 574 18.07 -42.38 -13.44
CA ASP A 574 17.12 -43.47 -13.20
C ASP A 574 15.67 -42.95 -13.14
N GLN A 575 15.43 -41.80 -12.53
CA GLN A 575 14.11 -41.15 -12.50
C GLN A 575 13.67 -40.68 -13.90
N ILE A 576 14.59 -40.10 -14.67
CA ILE A 576 14.33 -39.75 -16.08
C ILE A 576 13.97 -41.02 -16.87
N GLN A 577 14.69 -42.13 -16.65
CA GLN A 577 14.38 -43.39 -17.31
C GLN A 577 13.02 -43.96 -16.88
N GLN A 578 12.65 -43.82 -15.61
CA GLN A 578 11.32 -44.19 -15.10
C GLN A 578 10.21 -43.36 -15.78
N TYR A 579 10.40 -42.05 -15.89
CA TYR A 579 9.48 -41.14 -16.59
C TYR A 579 9.33 -41.54 -18.06
N LYS A 580 10.44 -41.72 -18.78
CA LYS A 580 10.45 -42.17 -20.19
C LYS A 580 9.72 -43.48 -20.40
N THR A 581 9.94 -44.45 -19.51
CA THR A 581 9.28 -45.77 -19.57
C THR A 581 7.76 -45.64 -19.42
N THR A 582 7.31 -44.81 -18.49
CA THR A 582 5.88 -44.58 -18.24
C THR A 582 5.23 -43.83 -19.40
N ALA A 583 5.86 -42.75 -19.88
CA ALA A 583 5.41 -41.99 -21.04
C ALA A 583 5.30 -42.88 -22.30
N LEU A 584 6.28 -43.75 -22.54
CA LEU A 584 6.27 -44.70 -23.66
C LEU A 584 5.09 -45.68 -23.59
N GLN A 585 4.72 -46.16 -22.41
CA GLN A 585 3.55 -47.03 -22.24
C GLN A 585 2.26 -46.32 -22.68
N TYR A 586 2.07 -45.06 -22.28
CA TYR A 586 0.90 -44.28 -22.69
C TYR A 586 0.91 -43.93 -24.18
N ILE A 587 2.07 -43.61 -24.76
CA ILE A 587 2.20 -43.38 -26.21
C ILE A 587 1.77 -44.63 -26.99
N ARG A 588 2.23 -45.81 -26.58
CA ARG A 588 1.79 -47.10 -27.17
C ARG A 588 0.29 -47.32 -27.01
N CYS A 589 -0.30 -46.95 -25.88
CA CYS A 589 -1.74 -47.03 -25.67
C CYS A 589 -2.52 -46.09 -26.60
N PHE A 590 -2.11 -44.83 -26.76
CA PHE A 590 -2.71 -43.92 -27.73
C PHE A 590 -2.63 -44.47 -29.16
N ALA A 591 -1.46 -45.00 -29.54
CA ALA A 591 -1.24 -45.60 -30.85
C ALA A 591 -2.12 -46.85 -31.09
N LYS A 592 -2.25 -47.72 -30.08
CA LYS A 592 -3.09 -48.93 -30.16
C LYS A 592 -4.59 -48.60 -30.28
N ASN A 593 -5.02 -47.52 -29.63
CA ASN A 593 -6.41 -47.05 -29.66
C ASN A 593 -6.70 -46.08 -30.82
N ASP A 594 -5.81 -46.00 -31.80
CA ASP A 594 -5.90 -45.12 -32.98
C ASP A 594 -6.08 -43.62 -32.68
N LYS A 595 -5.62 -43.19 -31.50
CA LYS A 595 -5.68 -41.78 -31.07
C LYS A 595 -4.47 -40.96 -31.47
N LEU A 596 -3.49 -41.58 -32.13
CA LEU A 596 -2.30 -40.93 -32.65
C LEU A 596 -2.41 -40.86 -34.18
N PRO A 597 -3.04 -39.82 -34.76
CA PRO A 597 -3.20 -39.69 -36.21
C PRO A 597 -1.86 -39.37 -36.86
N LEU A 598 -1.74 -39.64 -38.17
CA LEU A 598 -0.57 -39.21 -38.93
C LEU A 598 -0.40 -37.71 -38.85
N LEU A 599 -1.44 -36.93 -39.18
CA LEU A 599 -1.46 -35.47 -39.16
C LEU A 599 -2.20 -34.94 -37.93
N SER A 600 -1.60 -33.96 -37.22
CA SER A 600 -2.24 -33.24 -36.11
C SER A 600 -2.12 -31.73 -36.30
N GLN A 601 -3.20 -30.98 -36.01
CA GLN A 601 -3.23 -29.53 -36.22
C GLN A 601 -2.20 -28.77 -35.36
N ASN A 602 -1.86 -29.28 -34.17
CA ASN A 602 -0.93 -28.64 -33.24
C ASN A 602 0.46 -29.29 -33.22
N GLY A 603 0.72 -30.29 -34.06
CA GLY A 603 1.99 -31.04 -34.08
C GLY A 603 2.18 -32.01 -32.90
N SER A 604 1.12 -32.37 -32.18
CA SER A 604 1.18 -33.31 -31.07
C SER A 604 1.59 -34.71 -31.51
N SER A 605 1.09 -35.19 -32.65
CA SER A 605 1.45 -36.51 -33.20
C SER A 605 2.93 -36.62 -33.48
N ILE A 606 3.51 -35.62 -34.15
CA ILE A 606 4.93 -35.66 -34.52
C ILE A 606 5.85 -35.60 -33.30
N ARG A 607 5.51 -34.81 -32.28
CA ARG A 607 6.23 -34.80 -30.99
C ARG A 607 6.22 -36.20 -30.37
N LEU A 608 5.06 -36.84 -30.30
CA LEU A 608 4.92 -38.16 -29.68
C LEU A 608 5.60 -39.27 -30.48
N TYR A 609 5.57 -39.25 -31.82
CA TYR A 609 6.33 -40.21 -32.63
C TYR A 609 7.84 -40.03 -32.45
N THR A 610 8.31 -38.78 -32.36
CA THR A 610 9.72 -38.48 -32.10
C THR A 610 10.14 -39.00 -30.72
N ARG A 611 9.32 -38.78 -29.68
CA ARG A 611 9.57 -39.30 -28.34
C ARG A 611 9.45 -40.82 -28.24
N TRP A 612 8.55 -41.45 -29.01
CA TRP A 612 8.47 -42.90 -29.09
C TRP A 612 9.81 -43.47 -29.58
N ALA A 613 10.30 -43.00 -30.72
CA ALA A 613 11.56 -43.49 -31.27
C ALA A 613 12.76 -43.23 -30.34
N GLU A 614 12.76 -42.10 -29.61
CA GLU A 614 13.78 -41.79 -28.60
C GLU A 614 13.71 -42.69 -27.37
N PHE A 615 12.51 -43.03 -26.88
CA PHE A 615 12.32 -43.78 -25.63
C PHE A 615 12.38 -45.30 -25.85
N SER A 616 12.19 -45.78 -27.08
CA SER A 616 12.36 -47.18 -27.46
C SER A 616 13.38 -47.36 -28.59
N THR A 617 12.92 -47.69 -29.79
CA THR A 617 13.73 -47.86 -30.99
C THR A 617 13.00 -47.28 -32.20
N ARG A 618 13.79 -46.83 -33.18
CA ARG A 618 13.29 -46.42 -34.50
C ARG A 618 12.49 -47.55 -35.15
N GLU A 619 12.94 -48.80 -35.03
CA GLU A 619 12.32 -49.97 -35.67
C GLU A 619 10.89 -50.19 -35.16
N GLU A 620 10.64 -50.02 -33.86
CA GLU A 620 9.29 -50.17 -33.30
C GLU A 620 8.34 -49.08 -33.83
N THR A 621 8.80 -47.83 -33.84
CA THR A 621 8.00 -46.70 -34.33
C THR A 621 7.76 -46.81 -35.84
N SER A 622 8.78 -47.25 -36.60
CA SER A 622 8.68 -47.54 -38.04
C SER A 622 7.60 -48.58 -38.33
N GLN A 623 7.60 -49.72 -37.62
CA GLN A 623 6.59 -50.77 -37.81
C GLN A 623 5.15 -50.29 -37.58
N HIS A 624 4.95 -49.31 -36.69
CA HIS A 624 3.63 -48.70 -36.50
C HIS A 624 3.28 -47.75 -37.64
N LEU A 625 4.19 -46.84 -37.99
CA LEU A 625 3.99 -45.83 -39.04
C LEU A 625 3.84 -46.44 -40.43
N GLU A 626 4.60 -47.49 -40.77
CA GLU A 626 4.51 -48.22 -42.05
C GLU A 626 3.13 -48.85 -42.27
N LYS A 627 2.39 -49.16 -41.20
CA LYS A 627 0.99 -49.62 -41.33
C LYS A 627 0.03 -48.48 -41.66
N LYS A 628 0.36 -47.24 -41.28
CA LYS A 628 -0.47 -46.06 -41.47
C LYS A 628 -0.13 -45.32 -42.77
N ILE A 629 1.14 -45.25 -43.14
CA ILE A 629 1.63 -44.57 -44.34
C ILE A 629 1.57 -45.58 -45.49
N GLN A 630 0.52 -45.51 -46.30
CA GLN A 630 0.28 -46.48 -47.39
C GLN A 630 0.29 -45.83 -48.77
N SER A 631 0.25 -44.51 -48.85
CA SER A 631 0.24 -43.75 -50.11
C SER A 631 1.27 -42.62 -50.10
N ALA A 632 1.65 -42.12 -51.28
CA ALA A 632 2.52 -40.96 -51.37
C ALA A 632 1.90 -39.69 -50.74
N ASP A 633 0.57 -39.58 -50.73
CA ASP A 633 -0.12 -38.48 -50.04
C ASP A 633 0.05 -38.56 -48.51
N ASP A 634 0.07 -39.77 -47.94
CA ASP A 634 0.37 -39.97 -46.50
C ASP A 634 1.83 -39.62 -46.19
N VAL A 635 2.76 -39.97 -47.09
CA VAL A 635 4.18 -39.60 -46.96
C VAL A 635 4.34 -38.09 -46.95
N ILE A 636 3.69 -37.37 -47.87
CA ILE A 636 3.75 -35.91 -47.93
C ILE A 636 3.16 -35.29 -46.67
N GLY A 637 1.98 -35.75 -46.23
CA GLY A 637 1.38 -35.29 -44.98
C GLY A 637 2.30 -35.52 -43.78
N PHE A 638 2.93 -36.68 -43.71
CA PHE A 638 3.89 -36.99 -42.65
C PHE A 638 5.11 -36.05 -42.68
N ILE A 639 5.74 -35.86 -43.84
CA ILE A 639 6.88 -34.96 -44.03
C ILE A 639 6.54 -33.52 -43.63
N LEU A 640 5.37 -33.02 -44.05
CA LEU A 640 4.93 -31.65 -43.78
C LEU A 640 4.85 -31.30 -42.28
N GLN A 641 4.80 -32.28 -41.39
CA GLN A 641 4.85 -32.03 -39.94
C GLN A 641 6.24 -31.75 -39.39
N PHE A 642 7.29 -32.19 -40.09
CA PHE A 642 8.67 -31.83 -39.77
C PHE A 642 9.08 -30.52 -40.41
N VAL A 643 8.44 -30.19 -41.54
CA VAL A 643 8.65 -28.94 -42.26
C VAL A 643 7.99 -27.82 -41.47
N GLY A 644 8.78 -27.13 -40.65
CA GLY A 644 8.30 -25.98 -39.87
C GLY A 644 7.65 -24.92 -40.75
N THR A 645 6.92 -24.01 -40.13
CA THR A 645 6.30 -22.87 -40.83
C THR A 645 7.02 -21.57 -40.48
N TRP A 646 6.85 -20.56 -41.32
CA TRP A 646 7.27 -19.20 -41.05
C TRP A 646 6.20 -18.21 -41.51
N HIS A 647 6.20 -17.04 -40.88
CA HIS A 647 5.26 -15.97 -41.20
C HIS A 647 6.05 -14.71 -41.54
N THR A 648 5.52 -13.90 -42.44
CA THR A 648 6.07 -12.57 -42.73
C THR A 648 5.42 -11.55 -41.80
N ILE A 649 6.24 -10.75 -41.10
CA ILE A 649 5.75 -9.69 -40.20
C ILE A 649 4.77 -8.77 -40.96
N GLY A 650 3.59 -8.52 -40.38
CA GLY A 650 2.54 -7.68 -40.95
C GLY A 650 1.60 -8.40 -41.93
N ARG A 651 1.70 -9.73 -42.10
CA ARG A 651 0.77 -10.55 -42.89
C ARG A 651 0.18 -11.69 -42.05
N SER A 652 -1.06 -12.06 -42.35
CA SER A 652 -1.78 -13.17 -41.68
C SER A 652 -1.48 -14.55 -42.25
N ASP A 653 -0.71 -14.62 -43.34
CA ASP A 653 -0.47 -15.86 -44.08
C ASP A 653 0.83 -16.55 -43.61
N TYR A 654 0.74 -17.85 -43.37
CA TYR A 654 1.87 -18.71 -43.01
C TYR A 654 2.32 -19.52 -44.23
N THR A 655 3.63 -19.75 -44.36
CA THR A 655 4.21 -20.58 -45.41
C THR A 655 5.09 -21.68 -44.82
N TYR A 656 5.15 -22.83 -45.50
CA TYR A 656 6.09 -23.90 -45.16
C TYR A 656 7.54 -23.46 -45.41
N ARG A 657 8.47 -24.00 -44.62
CA ARG A 657 9.92 -23.88 -44.81
C ARG A 657 10.43 -24.94 -45.78
N ASP A 658 11.68 -24.83 -46.20
CA ASP A 658 12.30 -25.87 -47.02
C ASP A 658 12.68 -27.11 -46.21
N LEU A 659 12.62 -28.29 -46.82
CA LEU A 659 13.31 -29.46 -46.30
C LEU A 659 14.81 -29.19 -46.29
N THR A 660 15.47 -29.74 -45.28
CA THR A 660 16.92 -29.64 -45.11
C THR A 660 17.50 -31.02 -44.79
N PRO A 661 18.82 -31.21 -44.92
CA PRO A 661 19.47 -32.43 -44.45
C PRO A 661 19.18 -32.74 -42.98
N ASP A 662 18.97 -31.71 -42.15
CA ASP A 662 18.67 -31.86 -40.73
C ASP A 662 17.25 -32.39 -40.52
N ILE A 663 16.28 -31.86 -41.27
CA ILE A 663 14.90 -32.37 -41.28
C ILE A 663 14.87 -33.82 -41.75
N MET A 664 15.64 -34.17 -42.80
CA MET A 664 15.76 -35.55 -43.27
C MET A 664 16.33 -36.49 -42.22
N ARG A 665 17.33 -36.03 -41.43
CA ARG A 665 17.84 -36.78 -40.29
C ARG A 665 16.77 -36.96 -39.21
N SER A 666 16.00 -35.91 -38.89
CA SER A 666 14.88 -36.01 -37.93
C SER A 666 13.80 -36.98 -38.39
N ILE A 667 13.44 -36.98 -39.68
CA ILE A 667 12.49 -37.96 -40.23
C ILE A 667 13.04 -39.38 -40.05
N ASP A 668 14.31 -39.59 -40.39
CA ASP A 668 14.95 -40.91 -40.28
C ASP A 668 15.15 -41.41 -38.85
N THR A 669 15.11 -40.52 -37.84
CA THR A 669 15.08 -40.98 -36.44
C THR A 669 13.77 -41.65 -36.06
N VAL A 670 12.68 -41.39 -36.81
CA VAL A 670 11.32 -41.85 -36.48
C VAL A 670 10.87 -43.00 -37.38
N ILE A 671 11.14 -42.91 -38.68
CA ILE A 671 10.81 -43.93 -39.68
C ILE A 671 11.95 -44.08 -40.68
N ASN A 672 12.22 -45.31 -41.15
CA ASN A 672 13.18 -45.52 -42.22
C ASN A 672 12.79 -44.76 -43.50
N ILE A 673 13.63 -43.79 -43.90
CA ILE A 673 13.38 -42.98 -45.10
C ILE A 673 13.41 -43.79 -46.40
N ASP A 674 14.08 -44.94 -46.42
CA ASP A 674 14.06 -45.85 -47.57
C ASP A 674 12.63 -46.35 -47.83
N THR A 675 11.87 -46.66 -46.78
CA THR A 675 10.47 -47.08 -46.89
C THR A 675 9.60 -45.96 -47.47
N LEU A 676 9.78 -44.72 -46.99
CA LEU A 676 9.06 -43.56 -47.52
C LEU A 676 9.37 -43.33 -49.00
N HIS A 677 10.64 -43.43 -49.38
CA HIS A 677 11.07 -43.30 -50.77
C HIS A 677 10.48 -44.39 -51.67
N GLN A 678 10.44 -45.65 -51.20
CA GLN A 678 9.80 -46.75 -51.94
C GLN A 678 8.32 -46.50 -52.21
N ILE A 679 7.59 -45.96 -51.23
CA ILE A 679 6.17 -45.60 -51.40
C ILE A 679 6.01 -44.48 -52.44
N ILE A 680 6.89 -43.46 -52.40
CA ILE A 680 6.88 -42.36 -53.38
C ILE A 680 7.13 -42.86 -54.79
N ILE A 681 8.19 -43.65 -55.02
CA ILE A 681 8.55 -44.10 -56.38
C ILE A 681 7.57 -45.12 -56.96
N SER A 682 6.84 -45.82 -56.10
CA SER A 682 5.78 -46.76 -56.49
C SER A 682 4.47 -46.06 -56.90
N ASP A 683 4.31 -44.77 -56.56
CA ASP A 683 3.14 -43.99 -56.97
C ASP A 683 3.32 -43.47 -58.42
N PRO A 684 2.40 -43.80 -59.36
CA PRO A 684 2.51 -43.37 -60.75
C PRO A 684 2.61 -41.86 -60.96
N ARG A 685 2.13 -41.05 -60.01
CA ARG A 685 2.20 -39.58 -60.06
C ARG A 685 3.61 -39.05 -59.81
N TYR A 686 4.40 -39.77 -59.02
CA TYR A 686 5.70 -39.30 -58.50
C TYR A 686 6.87 -40.21 -58.87
N GLY A 687 6.63 -41.39 -59.43
CA GLY A 687 7.67 -42.37 -59.79
C GLY A 687 8.75 -41.85 -60.73
N THR A 688 8.45 -40.85 -61.57
CA THR A 688 9.42 -40.19 -62.45
C THR A 688 10.28 -39.14 -61.74
N LEU A 689 9.95 -38.79 -60.48
CA LEU A 689 10.65 -37.81 -59.65
C LEU A 689 11.70 -38.46 -58.72
N GLY A 690 12.18 -39.66 -59.06
CA GLY A 690 13.22 -40.37 -58.30
C GLY A 690 14.64 -39.84 -58.52
N ASN A 691 14.91 -39.10 -59.60
CA ASN A 691 16.24 -38.56 -59.92
C ASN A 691 16.18 -37.04 -60.15
N ILE A 692 16.12 -36.29 -59.05
CA ILE A 692 15.96 -34.82 -59.03
C ILE A 692 17.32 -34.15 -58.86
N GLN A 693 17.60 -33.14 -59.67
CA GLN A 693 18.78 -32.29 -59.53
C GLN A 693 18.45 -31.02 -58.73
N GLU A 694 19.47 -30.33 -58.22
CA GLU A 694 19.27 -29.12 -57.40
C GLU A 694 18.47 -28.02 -58.14
N VAL A 695 18.63 -27.94 -59.46
CA VAL A 695 17.94 -26.97 -60.33
C VAL A 695 16.44 -27.22 -60.47
N ASP A 696 15.98 -28.43 -60.13
CA ASP A 696 14.57 -28.84 -60.23
C ASP A 696 13.78 -28.52 -58.95
N LEU A 697 14.46 -28.03 -57.90
CA LEU A 697 13.86 -27.74 -56.60
C LEU A 697 13.04 -26.46 -56.60
N VAL A 698 11.86 -26.54 -56.00
CA VAL A 698 11.04 -25.37 -55.66
C VAL A 698 11.30 -25.03 -54.20
N LEU A 699 12.09 -23.99 -53.92
CA LEU A 699 12.43 -23.56 -52.56
C LEU A 699 11.48 -22.45 -52.06
N PHE A 700 10.86 -22.67 -50.91
CA PHE A 700 9.86 -21.80 -50.29
C PHE A 700 10.48 -20.62 -49.54
N GLU A 701 11.66 -20.77 -48.94
CA GLU A 701 12.33 -19.69 -48.20
C GLU A 701 13.10 -18.74 -49.14
N ARG A 702 13.31 -19.14 -50.41
CA ARG A 702 13.92 -18.31 -51.47
C ARG A 702 13.01 -18.24 -52.72
N PRO A 703 11.81 -17.66 -52.60
CA PRO A 703 10.86 -17.67 -53.71
C PRO A 703 11.38 -16.79 -54.85
N THR A 704 11.59 -17.38 -56.03
CA THR A 704 11.99 -16.67 -57.25
C THR A 704 10.80 -15.93 -57.90
N THR A 705 9.56 -16.22 -57.49
CA THR A 705 8.30 -15.66 -58.01
C THR A 705 7.21 -15.63 -56.92
N ASP A 706 6.21 -14.74 -57.05
CA ASP A 706 5.05 -14.70 -56.14
C ASP A 706 4.19 -15.97 -56.20
N SER A 707 4.24 -16.71 -57.30
CA SER A 707 3.58 -18.02 -57.44
C SER A 707 4.13 -19.07 -56.47
N ILE A 708 5.44 -19.05 -56.16
CA ILE A 708 6.03 -20.01 -55.20
C ILE A 708 5.54 -19.72 -53.78
N ARG A 709 5.37 -18.45 -53.43
CA ARG A 709 4.77 -18.06 -52.13
C ARG A 709 3.32 -18.51 -52.03
N ALA A 710 2.56 -18.42 -53.12
CA ALA A 710 1.19 -18.92 -53.16
C ALA A 710 1.15 -20.45 -52.97
N ILE A 711 2.05 -21.19 -53.61
CA ILE A 711 2.16 -22.66 -53.47
C ILE A 711 2.50 -23.04 -52.02
N ALA A 712 3.48 -22.37 -51.40
CA ALA A 712 3.99 -22.69 -50.07
C ALA A 712 3.04 -22.36 -48.90
N LYS A 713 1.87 -21.76 -49.16
CA LYS A 713 0.94 -21.28 -48.13
C LYS A 713 0.32 -22.44 -47.34
N VAL A 714 0.33 -22.34 -46.01
CA VAL A 714 -0.37 -23.27 -45.11
C VAL A 714 -1.87 -23.20 -45.41
N GLY A 715 -2.53 -24.35 -45.55
CA GLY A 715 -3.88 -24.51 -46.10
C GLY A 715 -3.91 -25.02 -47.55
N ASN A 716 -2.77 -25.05 -48.25
CA ASN A 716 -2.66 -25.60 -49.59
C ASN A 716 -2.18 -27.06 -49.62
N GLU A 717 -2.35 -27.84 -48.54
CA GLU A 717 -1.87 -29.24 -48.44
C GLU A 717 -2.51 -30.17 -49.48
N LYS A 718 -3.62 -29.74 -50.11
CA LYS A 718 -4.29 -30.45 -51.20
C LYS A 718 -3.80 -30.05 -52.60
N SER A 719 -3.01 -28.99 -52.74
CA SER A 719 -2.48 -28.51 -54.03
C SER A 719 -1.49 -29.53 -54.62
N PRO A 720 -1.68 -29.93 -55.90
CA PRO A 720 -0.71 -30.76 -56.61
C PRO A 720 0.69 -30.13 -56.64
N GLU A 721 0.77 -28.81 -56.78
CA GLU A 721 2.02 -28.07 -56.88
C GLU A 721 2.84 -28.12 -55.58
N LEU A 722 2.17 -27.97 -54.42
CA LEU A 722 2.85 -28.10 -53.12
C LEU A 722 3.34 -29.53 -52.90
N LYS A 723 2.50 -30.52 -53.22
CA LYS A 723 2.82 -31.94 -53.10
C LYS A 723 4.04 -32.32 -53.94
N GLU A 724 4.06 -31.90 -55.20
CA GLU A 724 5.19 -32.13 -56.11
C GLU A 724 6.47 -31.45 -55.60
N ALA A 725 6.37 -30.22 -55.09
CA ALA A 725 7.52 -29.50 -54.53
C ALA A 725 8.14 -30.24 -53.33
N ILE A 726 7.32 -30.70 -52.38
CA ILE A 726 7.79 -31.48 -51.22
C ILE A 726 8.45 -32.79 -51.64
N ILE A 727 7.85 -33.52 -52.59
CA ILE A 727 8.43 -34.77 -53.11
C ILE A 727 9.78 -34.52 -53.79
N LYS A 728 9.90 -33.47 -54.61
CA LYS A 728 11.15 -33.11 -55.27
C LYS A 728 12.25 -32.82 -54.25
N GLN A 729 11.93 -32.02 -53.23
CA GLN A 729 12.87 -31.72 -52.15
C GLN A 729 13.28 -33.01 -51.39
N PHE A 730 12.32 -33.87 -51.04
CA PHE A 730 12.60 -35.13 -50.34
C PHE A 730 13.48 -36.07 -51.17
N SER A 731 13.13 -36.36 -52.43
CA SER A 731 13.90 -37.25 -53.32
C SER A 731 15.33 -36.75 -53.54
N TYR A 732 15.51 -35.44 -53.72
CA TYR A 732 16.84 -34.84 -53.86
C TYR A 732 17.72 -35.07 -52.63
N PHE A 733 17.22 -34.77 -51.43
CA PHE A 733 18.00 -34.98 -50.21
C PHE A 733 18.17 -36.46 -49.86
N PHE A 734 17.23 -37.32 -50.26
CA PHE A 734 17.37 -38.78 -50.17
C PHE A 734 18.56 -39.26 -51.01
N ASN A 735 18.62 -38.88 -52.29
CA ASN A 735 19.70 -39.28 -53.21
C ASN A 735 21.07 -38.78 -52.73
N LYS A 736 21.16 -37.48 -52.36
CA LYS A 736 22.41 -36.93 -51.79
C LYS A 736 22.90 -37.69 -50.56
N ARG A 737 21.98 -38.24 -49.76
CA ARG A 737 22.33 -39.03 -48.58
C ARG A 737 22.83 -40.43 -48.96
N GLN A 738 22.28 -41.06 -49.99
CA GLN A 738 22.76 -42.36 -50.48
C GLN A 738 24.16 -42.21 -51.12
N GLU A 739 24.36 -41.17 -51.93
CA GLU A 739 25.67 -40.82 -52.51
C GLU A 739 26.75 -40.58 -51.44
N ALA A 740 26.38 -40.07 -50.27
CA ALA A 740 27.30 -39.84 -49.15
C ALA A 740 27.58 -41.09 -48.28
N LYS A 741 26.80 -42.18 -48.45
CA LYS A 741 27.02 -43.47 -47.77
C LYS A 741 27.90 -44.42 -48.58
N GLU A 742 27.92 -44.26 -49.90
CA GLU A 742 28.83 -44.92 -50.85
C GLU A 742 30.23 -44.30 -50.81
#